data_AF-A0A8I6YYA6-F1
#
_entry.id   AF-A0A8I6YYA6-F1
#
_cell.length_a   1.000
_cell.length_b   1.000
_cell.length_c   1.000
_cell.angle_alpha   90.00
_cell.angle_beta   90.00
_cell.angle_gamma   90.00
#
_symmetry.space_group_name_H-M   'P 1'
#
loop_
_entity.id
_entity.type
_entity.pdbx_description
1 polymer ?
#
loop_
_entity_poly.entity_id
_entity_poly.type
_entity_poly.pdbx_seq_one_letter_code
_entity_poly.pdbx_strand_id
1 'polypeptide(L)'
;MGLSSAVDWWEEWQMRILVLGSLCVQFLLLCSAPFRKYAIPSWYRSIVWLAYLGGDAIAIYGLATLFNRQRRQDSGSANSSTSILEVVWAPVLLMHLGGQDHITAYNIEDNELWTRHLLTAVSQITVAVYVFSKSWKGGDKRLLQAAIVLFVPGILKCIEKPWTLKNASINSLVSSSDPQLMTAAGKSISLEEYVEGAIAFAQDDHVPQAQGEARADDLEANQHLQAHAEDHSDDPKPNHAPKIEHKLSTLGDMQQIDQDIINTRLRELLNLDQHINIRHPSHLFVDIASSFSDRLCVLNAFRTHYGEKAYELLQVGLFSMYDLFYTKQTMLSLPSGPIRHPWLLLCGYFLRIACLTLPYAAIGLFHSSHREAYNGHDVKVTYALFCCTAMLETYSIYAKMILILKLAASELSTEKSCVSVSQYSLIGFFARNIRHTIKMCVLSFVQCKDFLDQRWCMKPCKSSIALTELVLEYVKKGWKDQITDVESYWKFIDHRGEWTLQNKCEQDLIWSLRRPFDESVILWHIATDFCFFRCKAYPHERAREMSNYLTYLLFVKPEMLLPGTRCNLFKTANDELEAIVKQVKGDKLSLKAILKGDKPSQDILKGSKSFIQFLTGEKASQDEVEKGLMEIIFAKMKEREEVASCTELPLDADKNPAAEGLINNAWKISEALLAIDDESKMWNVIEGVWVEMLCFSASRCRGYLHAKSLGSGGELLTYIWLLLSHMGMETLPERLQRTELSTEEGNASIPPSTSQIPGSKDAPPFRRSRLHDTGARNTTS
;
A
#
# COMPACT_ATOMS: atom_id res chain seq x y z
N MET A 1 -36.41 -30.85 23.62
CA MET A 1 -37.16 -30.13 22.56
C MET A 1 -37.34 -31.10 21.40
N GLY A 2 -38.59 -31.37 20.99
CA GLY A 2 -38.85 -32.18 19.80
C GLY A 2 -38.49 -31.39 18.53
N LEU A 3 -38.21 -32.09 17.41
CA LEU A 3 -37.82 -31.46 16.15
C LEU A 3 -38.82 -30.38 15.70
N SER A 4 -40.13 -30.61 15.89
CA SER A 4 -41.20 -29.65 15.60
C SER A 4 -41.06 -28.36 16.42
N SER A 5 -40.88 -28.47 17.74
CA SER A 5 -40.72 -27.29 18.62
C SER A 5 -39.48 -26.45 18.28
N ALA A 6 -38.42 -27.09 17.76
CA ALA A 6 -37.22 -26.39 17.32
C ALA A 6 -37.42 -25.66 15.98
N VAL A 7 -38.19 -26.26 15.05
CA VAL A 7 -38.57 -25.63 13.78
C VAL A 7 -39.49 -24.44 14.02
N ASP A 8 -40.51 -24.58 14.85
CA ASP A 8 -41.44 -23.49 15.18
C ASP A 8 -40.72 -22.31 15.84
N TRP A 9 -39.80 -22.62 16.77
CA TRP A 9 -38.95 -21.61 17.40
C TRP A 9 -38.06 -20.90 16.38
N TRP A 10 -37.45 -21.67 15.46
CA TRP A 10 -36.61 -21.10 14.41
C TRP A 10 -37.41 -20.22 13.45
N GLU A 11 -38.59 -20.64 13.00
CA GLU A 11 -39.44 -19.82 12.12
C GLU A 11 -39.84 -18.49 12.78
N GLU A 12 -40.08 -18.47 14.10
CA GLU A 12 -40.36 -17.23 14.83
C GLU A 12 -39.11 -16.33 14.96
N TRP A 13 -37.97 -16.89 15.37
CA TRP A 13 -36.78 -16.11 15.73
C TRP A 13 -35.82 -15.81 14.58
N GLN A 14 -35.90 -16.55 13.46
CA GLN A 14 -34.95 -16.46 12.35
C GLN A 14 -34.75 -15.00 11.89
N MET A 15 -35.82 -14.25 11.63
CA MET A 15 -35.69 -12.87 11.16
C MET A 15 -35.02 -11.96 12.20
N ARG A 16 -35.39 -12.08 13.47
CA ARG A 16 -34.78 -11.31 14.58
C ARG A 16 -33.28 -11.59 14.69
N ILE A 17 -32.89 -12.87 14.61
CA ILE A 17 -31.49 -13.30 14.66
C ILE A 17 -30.71 -12.74 13.47
N LEU A 18 -31.27 -12.77 12.26
CA LEU A 18 -30.60 -12.26 11.06
C LEU A 18 -30.38 -10.74 11.12
N VAL A 19 -31.39 -9.98 11.54
CA VAL A 19 -31.28 -8.52 11.62
C VAL A 19 -30.30 -8.09 12.71
N LEU A 20 -30.36 -8.71 13.90
CA LEU A 20 -29.40 -8.44 14.99
C LEU A 20 -27.99 -8.93 14.65
N GLY A 21 -27.86 -10.08 13.97
CA GLY A 21 -26.59 -10.59 13.49
C GLY A 21 -25.95 -9.67 12.45
N SER A 22 -26.76 -9.13 11.52
CA SER A 22 -26.31 -8.14 10.55
C SER A 22 -25.76 -6.89 11.26
N LEU A 23 -26.49 -6.37 12.25
CA LEU A 23 -26.05 -5.23 13.06
C LEU A 23 -24.72 -5.50 13.80
N CYS A 24 -24.58 -6.69 14.39
CA CYS A 24 -23.35 -7.09 15.07
C CYS A 24 -22.15 -7.11 14.11
N VAL A 25 -22.34 -7.66 12.91
CA VAL A 25 -21.30 -7.65 11.86
C VAL A 25 -20.93 -6.24 11.43
N GLN A 26 -21.91 -5.35 11.25
CA GLN A 26 -21.65 -3.94 10.91
C GLN A 26 -20.84 -3.23 12.00
N PHE A 27 -21.16 -3.47 13.27
CA PHE A 27 -20.41 -2.93 14.41
C PHE A 27 -18.96 -3.46 14.44
N LEU A 28 -18.77 -4.77 14.26
CA LEU A 28 -17.43 -5.38 14.18
C LEU A 28 -16.59 -4.78 13.05
N LEU A 29 -17.19 -4.54 11.88
CA LEU A 29 -16.52 -3.89 10.74
C LEU A 29 -16.18 -2.43 11.04
N LEU A 30 -17.08 -1.68 11.69
CA LEU A 30 -16.82 -0.29 12.08
C LEU A 30 -15.64 -0.17 13.04
N CYS A 31 -15.58 -1.02 14.06
CA CYS A 31 -14.48 -1.00 15.03
C CYS A 31 -13.16 -1.49 14.43
N SER A 32 -13.19 -2.43 13.48
CA SER A 32 -11.96 -3.05 12.95
C SER A 32 -11.35 -2.31 11.76
N ALA A 33 -12.14 -1.58 10.98
CA ALA A 33 -11.69 -0.93 9.77
C ALA A 33 -10.54 0.09 9.97
N PRO A 34 -10.51 0.96 11.01
CA PRO A 34 -9.41 1.90 11.20
C PRO A 34 -8.05 1.24 11.44
N PHE A 35 -8.04 0.05 12.06
CA PHE A 35 -6.82 -0.67 12.39
C PHE A 35 -6.17 -1.33 11.17
N ARG A 36 -6.91 -1.52 10.07
CA ARG A 36 -6.40 -2.15 8.84
C ARG A 36 -5.32 -1.34 8.12
N LYS A 37 -5.24 -0.03 8.39
CA LYS A 37 -4.13 0.82 7.92
C LYS A 37 -2.78 0.41 8.51
N TYR A 38 -2.79 -0.40 9.58
CA TYR A 38 -1.63 -0.87 10.30
C TYR A 38 -1.50 -2.40 10.21
N ALA A 39 -0.31 -2.90 10.56
CA ALA A 39 -0.06 -4.32 10.65
C ALA A 39 -0.88 -4.94 11.81
N ILE A 40 -1.92 -5.70 11.46
CA ILE A 40 -2.79 -6.37 12.43
C ILE A 40 -2.43 -7.86 12.60
N PRO A 41 -2.65 -8.44 13.80
CA PRO A 41 -2.51 -9.87 14.01
C PRO A 41 -3.37 -10.67 13.05
N SER A 42 -2.85 -11.82 12.64
CA SER A 42 -3.50 -12.59 11.60
C SER A 42 -4.84 -13.24 11.97
N TRP A 43 -5.02 -13.65 13.23
CA TRP A 43 -6.32 -14.14 13.71
C TRP A 43 -7.38 -13.04 13.65
N TYR A 44 -6.98 -11.80 13.95
CA TYR A 44 -7.83 -10.63 13.85
C TYR A 44 -8.18 -10.35 12.39
N ARG A 45 -7.20 -10.44 11.48
CA ARG A 45 -7.42 -10.33 10.03
C ARG A 45 -8.44 -11.35 9.50
N SER A 46 -8.42 -12.59 10.00
CA SER A 46 -9.43 -13.61 9.66
C SER A 46 -10.82 -13.26 10.17
N ILE A 47 -10.94 -12.68 11.38
CA ILE A 47 -12.23 -12.21 11.92
C ILE A 47 -12.80 -11.09 11.05
N VAL A 48 -11.98 -10.10 10.69
CA VAL A 48 -12.40 -8.99 9.83
C VAL A 48 -12.82 -9.48 8.45
N TRP A 49 -12.09 -10.45 7.88
CA TRP A 49 -12.43 -11.08 6.60
C TRP A 49 -13.79 -11.81 6.66
N LEU A 50 -14.02 -12.61 7.71
CA LEU A 50 -15.29 -13.30 7.91
C LEU A 50 -16.44 -12.31 8.12
N ALA A 51 -16.23 -11.24 8.87
CA ALA A 51 -17.22 -10.18 9.06
C ALA A 51 -17.53 -9.47 7.73
N TYR A 52 -16.52 -9.21 6.90
CA TYR A 52 -16.70 -8.58 5.59
C TYR A 52 -17.56 -9.44 4.67
N LEU A 53 -17.23 -10.73 4.55
CA LEU A 53 -18.02 -11.68 3.75
C LEU A 53 -19.43 -11.90 4.32
N GLY A 54 -19.53 -12.00 5.65
CA GLY A 54 -20.80 -12.18 6.35
C GLY A 54 -21.74 -10.98 6.24
N GLY A 55 -21.20 -9.77 6.07
CA GLY A 55 -21.98 -8.53 6.01
C GLY A 55 -23.02 -8.54 4.89
N ASP A 56 -22.58 -8.80 3.65
CA ASP A 56 -23.47 -8.87 2.49
C ASP A 56 -24.36 -10.12 2.55
N ALA A 57 -23.78 -11.27 2.93
CA ALA A 57 -24.49 -12.55 2.98
C ALA A 57 -25.69 -12.53 3.94
N ILE A 58 -25.51 -12.02 5.17
CA ILE A 58 -26.57 -11.94 6.17
C ILE A 58 -27.66 -10.96 5.72
N ALA A 59 -27.30 -9.82 5.11
CA ALA A 59 -28.26 -8.83 4.64
C ALA A 59 -29.12 -9.38 3.49
N ILE A 60 -28.50 -10.02 2.49
CA ILE A 60 -29.19 -10.67 1.37
C ILE A 60 -30.11 -11.78 1.87
N TYR A 61 -29.62 -12.65 2.75
CA TYR A 61 -30.42 -13.74 3.30
C TYR A 61 -31.59 -13.23 4.15
N GLY A 62 -31.39 -12.13 4.90
CA GLY A 62 -32.46 -11.43 5.62
C GLY A 62 -33.56 -10.91 4.68
N LEU A 63 -33.19 -10.23 3.59
CA LEU A 63 -34.13 -9.73 2.60
C LEU A 63 -34.87 -10.86 1.88
N ALA A 64 -34.17 -11.94 1.52
CA ALA A 64 -34.76 -13.11 0.89
C ALA A 64 -35.74 -13.84 1.82
N THR A 65 -35.41 -13.96 3.10
CA THR A 65 -36.30 -14.55 4.11
C THR A 65 -37.57 -13.71 4.26
N LEU A 66 -37.44 -12.38 4.33
CA LEU A 66 -38.57 -11.46 4.41
C LEU A 66 -39.47 -11.56 3.17
N PHE A 67 -38.87 -11.63 1.98
CA PHE A 67 -39.59 -11.86 0.72
C PHE A 67 -40.40 -13.17 0.74
N ASN A 68 -39.79 -14.27 1.20
CA ASN A 68 -40.47 -15.56 1.29
C ASN A 68 -41.62 -15.55 2.30
N ARG A 69 -41.45 -14.91 3.46
CA ARG A 69 -42.52 -14.74 4.45
C ARG A 69 -43.71 -13.97 3.86
N GLN A 70 -43.44 -12.88 3.16
CA GLN A 70 -44.46 -12.05 2.50
C GLN A 70 -45.12 -12.73 1.29
N ARG A 71 -44.43 -13.65 0.62
CA ARG A 71 -45.04 -14.49 -0.43
C ARG A 71 -45.95 -15.57 0.15
N ARG A 72 -45.57 -16.23 1.25
CA ARG A 72 -46.38 -17.28 1.89
C ARG A 72 -47.73 -16.78 2.39
N GLN A 73 -47.81 -15.52 2.82
CA GLN A 73 -49.08 -14.89 3.22
C GLN A 73 -50.12 -14.78 2.09
N ASP A 74 -49.72 -14.89 0.82
CA ASP A 74 -50.68 -14.97 -0.30
C ASP A 74 -51.52 -16.25 -0.27
N SER A 75 -51.08 -17.29 0.45
CA SER A 75 -51.64 -18.64 0.40
C SER A 75 -52.52 -18.99 1.60
N GLY A 76 -52.59 -18.14 2.64
CA GLY A 76 -53.35 -18.39 3.86
C GLY A 76 -53.82 -17.10 4.54
N SER A 77 -55.13 -16.93 4.67
CA SER A 77 -55.73 -15.81 5.39
C SER A 77 -55.58 -16.01 6.90
N ALA A 78 -54.59 -15.34 7.53
CA ALA A 78 -54.61 -14.95 8.94
C ALA A 78 -53.42 -14.00 9.29
N ASN A 79 -53.73 -12.91 10.00
CA ASN A 79 -52.84 -11.98 10.72
C ASN A 79 -51.82 -11.15 9.90
N SER A 80 -52.30 -10.10 9.24
CA SER A 80 -51.46 -9.08 8.57
C SER A 80 -50.64 -8.20 9.54
N SER A 81 -51.12 -7.99 10.77
CA SER A 81 -50.60 -6.98 11.72
C SER A 81 -49.20 -7.27 12.27
N THR A 82 -48.83 -8.54 12.44
CA THR A 82 -47.53 -8.94 13.01
C THR A 82 -46.38 -8.80 12.01
N SER A 83 -46.68 -8.83 10.71
CA SER A 83 -45.67 -8.80 9.64
C SER A 83 -45.25 -7.40 9.18
N ILE A 84 -46.03 -6.37 9.52
CA ILE A 84 -45.77 -4.99 9.10
C ILE A 84 -44.49 -4.46 9.76
N LEU A 85 -44.20 -4.84 11.00
CA LEU A 85 -42.99 -4.40 11.70
C LEU A 85 -41.73 -5.09 11.15
N GLU A 86 -41.82 -6.36 10.73
CA GLU A 86 -40.72 -7.06 10.05
C GLU A 86 -40.37 -6.37 8.72
N VAL A 87 -41.35 -5.78 8.02
CA VAL A 87 -41.14 -5.06 6.75
C VAL A 87 -40.34 -3.77 6.93
N VAL A 88 -40.42 -3.13 8.10
CA VAL A 88 -39.62 -1.95 8.44
C VAL A 88 -38.13 -2.27 8.56
N TRP A 89 -37.76 -3.55 8.69
CA TRP A 89 -36.36 -3.96 8.70
C TRP A 89 -35.73 -4.01 7.31
N ALA A 90 -36.51 -4.08 6.22
CA ALA A 90 -36.01 -4.08 4.85
C ALA A 90 -35.13 -2.86 4.51
N PRO A 91 -35.55 -1.60 4.79
CA PRO A 91 -34.69 -0.43 4.59
C PRO A 91 -33.36 -0.50 5.33
N VAL A 92 -33.35 -1.04 6.55
CA VAL A 92 -32.12 -1.15 7.35
C VAL A 92 -31.21 -2.26 6.80
N LEU A 93 -31.76 -3.39 6.39
CA LEU A 93 -31.00 -4.45 5.72
C LEU A 93 -30.37 -3.95 4.39
N LEU A 94 -31.09 -3.10 3.63
CA LEU A 94 -30.51 -2.41 2.46
C LEU A 94 -29.36 -1.48 2.87
N MET A 95 -29.50 -0.75 3.97
CA MET A 95 -28.43 0.10 4.49
C MET A 95 -27.20 -0.72 4.88
N HIS A 96 -27.39 -1.87 5.53
CA HIS A 96 -26.31 -2.81 5.88
C HIS A 96 -25.65 -3.43 4.64
N LEU A 97 -26.41 -3.73 3.59
CA LEU A 97 -25.89 -4.20 2.30
C LEU A 97 -25.03 -3.13 1.60
N GLY A 98 -25.34 -1.85 1.82
CA GLY A 98 -24.48 -0.73 1.43
C GLY A 98 -23.11 -0.75 2.12
N GLY A 99 -22.95 -1.46 3.24
CA GLY A 99 -21.69 -1.62 3.96
C GLY A 99 -21.20 -0.38 4.70
N GLN A 100 -20.19 -0.57 5.54
CA GLN A 100 -19.55 0.50 6.31
C GLN A 100 -18.66 1.39 5.43
N ASP A 101 -18.55 2.67 5.80
CA ASP A 101 -17.75 3.66 5.05
C ASP A 101 -16.25 3.38 5.07
N HIS A 102 -15.78 2.87 6.22
CA HIS A 102 -14.37 2.67 6.48
C HIS A 102 -13.82 1.38 5.83
N ILE A 103 -14.70 0.55 5.24
CA ILE A 103 -14.32 -0.67 4.53
C ILE A 103 -15.29 -0.96 3.39
N THR A 104 -14.89 -0.59 2.17
CA THR A 104 -15.65 -0.87 0.94
C THR A 104 -15.14 -2.15 0.28
N ALA A 105 -13.82 -2.26 0.19
CA ALA A 105 -13.12 -3.43 -0.34
C ALA A 105 -12.27 -4.06 0.76
N TYR A 106 -12.23 -5.39 0.80
CA TYR A 106 -11.29 -6.09 1.68
C TYR A 106 -9.96 -6.27 0.95
N ASN A 107 -10.01 -6.78 -0.28
CA ASN A 107 -8.87 -6.89 -1.19
C ASN A 107 -8.99 -5.90 -2.34
N ILE A 108 -7.88 -5.54 -2.97
CA ILE A 108 -7.93 -4.61 -4.12
C ILE A 108 -8.67 -5.22 -5.30
N GLU A 109 -8.60 -6.55 -5.45
CA GLU A 109 -9.32 -7.32 -6.46
C GLU A 109 -10.85 -7.16 -6.36
N ASP A 110 -11.38 -6.83 -5.18
CA ASP A 110 -12.83 -6.61 -5.00
C ASP A 110 -13.33 -5.38 -5.79
N ASN A 111 -12.45 -4.40 -6.06
CA ASN A 111 -12.80 -3.21 -6.84
C ASN A 111 -13.12 -3.55 -8.31
N GLU A 112 -12.43 -4.55 -8.88
CA GLU A 112 -12.70 -5.00 -10.26
C GLU A 112 -14.01 -5.79 -10.38
N LEU A 113 -14.55 -6.29 -9.25
CA LEU A 113 -15.80 -7.04 -9.19
C LEU A 113 -17.04 -6.16 -8.98
N TRP A 114 -16.93 -4.84 -9.16
CA TRP A 114 -18.01 -3.87 -8.91
C TRP A 114 -19.31 -4.17 -9.66
N THR A 115 -19.25 -4.78 -10.85
CA THR A 115 -20.43 -5.16 -11.64
C THR A 115 -21.29 -6.22 -10.94
N ARG A 116 -20.67 -7.14 -10.20
CA ARG A 116 -21.38 -8.15 -9.38
C ARG A 116 -22.12 -7.48 -8.23
N HIS A 117 -21.48 -6.50 -7.58
CA HIS A 117 -22.10 -5.71 -6.52
C HIS A 117 -23.24 -4.85 -7.06
N LEU A 118 -23.11 -4.27 -8.27
CA LEU A 118 -24.19 -3.52 -8.90
C LEU A 118 -25.42 -4.40 -9.18
N LEU A 119 -25.22 -5.58 -9.77
CA LEU A 119 -26.30 -6.54 -10.02
C LEU A 119 -26.98 -6.96 -8.71
N THR A 120 -26.18 -7.22 -7.67
CA THR A 120 -26.67 -7.54 -6.33
C THR A 120 -27.51 -6.39 -5.79
N ALA A 121 -27.01 -5.15 -5.82
CA ALA A 121 -27.74 -3.97 -5.34
C ALA A 121 -29.10 -3.81 -6.04
N VAL A 122 -29.13 -3.86 -7.39
CA VAL A 122 -30.38 -3.75 -8.17
C VAL A 122 -31.36 -4.86 -7.80
N SER A 123 -30.91 -6.11 -7.68
CA SER A 123 -31.77 -7.23 -7.31
C SER A 123 -32.37 -7.06 -5.91
N GLN A 124 -31.56 -6.67 -4.93
CA GLN A 124 -31.98 -6.54 -3.54
C GLN A 124 -32.85 -5.31 -3.31
N ILE A 125 -32.58 -4.19 -4.00
CA ILE A 125 -33.45 -3.01 -4.01
C ILE A 125 -34.83 -3.39 -4.56
N THR A 126 -34.89 -4.16 -5.65
CA THR A 126 -36.15 -4.63 -6.22
C THR A 126 -36.94 -5.50 -5.25
N VAL A 127 -36.26 -6.44 -4.58
CA VAL A 127 -36.87 -7.30 -3.54
C VAL A 127 -37.43 -6.47 -2.39
N ALA A 128 -36.65 -5.50 -1.88
CA ALA A 128 -37.06 -4.64 -0.79
C ALA A 128 -38.25 -3.74 -1.16
N VAL A 129 -38.25 -3.15 -2.37
CA VAL A 129 -39.37 -2.34 -2.88
C VAL A 129 -40.62 -3.19 -3.00
N TYR A 130 -40.52 -4.39 -3.58
CA TYR A 130 -41.66 -5.30 -3.70
C TYR A 130 -42.25 -5.67 -2.34
N VAL A 131 -41.40 -6.08 -1.39
CA VAL A 131 -41.81 -6.44 -0.02
C VAL A 131 -42.50 -5.27 0.65
N PHE A 132 -41.94 -4.06 0.52
CA PHE A 132 -42.48 -2.85 1.11
C PHE A 132 -43.83 -2.46 0.48
N SER A 133 -43.91 -2.34 -0.84
CA SER A 133 -45.13 -1.96 -1.57
C SER A 133 -46.27 -2.95 -1.35
N LYS A 134 -45.96 -4.24 -1.23
CA LYS A 134 -46.97 -5.27 -1.02
C LYS A 134 -47.54 -5.25 0.40
N SER A 135 -46.67 -5.20 1.40
CA SER A 135 -47.08 -5.30 2.80
C SER A 135 -47.78 -4.04 3.32
N TRP A 136 -47.67 -2.90 2.62
CA TRP A 136 -48.13 -1.62 3.14
C TRP A 136 -49.59 -1.25 2.84
N LYS A 137 -50.42 -2.17 2.32
CA LYS A 137 -51.83 -1.91 2.00
C LYS A 137 -52.70 -1.84 3.27
N GLY A 138 -52.49 -0.85 4.13
CA GLY A 138 -53.31 -0.57 5.33
C GLY A 138 -52.57 -0.28 6.65
N GLY A 139 -51.26 0.00 6.63
CA GLY A 139 -50.45 0.23 7.84
C GLY A 139 -50.54 1.64 8.46
N ASP A 140 -49.99 1.81 9.67
CA ASP A 140 -49.93 3.10 10.40
C ASP A 140 -49.15 4.17 9.61
N LYS A 141 -49.77 5.33 9.35
CA LYS A 141 -49.16 6.44 8.60
C LYS A 141 -47.83 6.92 9.20
N ARG A 142 -47.66 6.89 10.53
CA ARG A 142 -46.41 7.30 11.19
C ARG A 142 -45.29 6.29 10.98
N LEU A 143 -45.62 5.01 11.05
CA LEU A 143 -44.69 3.92 10.75
C LEU A 143 -44.29 3.92 9.27
N LEU A 144 -45.21 4.29 8.37
CA LEU A 144 -44.93 4.46 6.94
C LEU A 144 -43.87 5.54 6.72
N GLN A 145 -44.08 6.69 7.36
CA GLN A 145 -43.14 7.81 7.27
C GLN A 145 -41.76 7.40 7.80
N ALA A 146 -41.70 6.71 8.96
CA ALA A 146 -40.43 6.22 9.50
C ALA A 146 -39.71 5.27 8.54
N ALA A 147 -40.44 4.35 7.90
CA ALA A 147 -39.87 3.41 6.96
C ALA A 147 -39.39 4.10 5.67
N ILE A 148 -40.18 5.01 5.07
CA ILE A 148 -39.80 5.78 3.87
C ILE A 148 -38.53 6.61 4.14
N VAL A 149 -38.47 7.25 5.31
CA VAL A 149 -37.33 8.05 5.77
C VAL A 149 -36.04 7.23 5.81
N LEU A 150 -36.10 5.94 6.13
CA LEU A 150 -34.94 5.03 6.10
C LEU A 150 -34.70 4.40 4.73
N PHE A 151 -35.75 4.26 3.91
CA PHE A 151 -35.71 3.60 2.61
C PHE A 151 -34.91 4.38 1.57
N VAL A 152 -35.08 5.70 1.52
CA VAL A 152 -34.34 6.56 0.58
C VAL A 152 -32.83 6.50 0.84
N PRO A 153 -32.31 6.73 2.06
CA PRO A 153 -30.89 6.57 2.36
C PRO A 153 -30.39 5.13 2.18
N GLY A 154 -31.23 4.13 2.50
CA GLY A 154 -30.91 2.71 2.32
C GLY A 154 -30.62 2.36 0.85
N ILE A 155 -31.47 2.82 -0.09
CA ILE A 155 -31.24 2.66 -1.53
C ILE A 155 -29.95 3.37 -1.96
N LEU A 156 -29.80 4.63 -1.56
CA LEU A 156 -28.65 5.44 -1.98
C LEU A 156 -27.32 4.83 -1.51
N LYS A 157 -27.25 4.36 -0.26
CA LYS A 157 -26.06 3.64 0.26
C LYS A 157 -25.80 2.31 -0.45
N CYS A 158 -26.86 1.59 -0.83
CA CYS A 158 -26.72 0.34 -1.56
C CYS A 158 -26.13 0.56 -2.97
N ILE A 159 -26.47 1.68 -3.63
CA ILE A 159 -25.90 2.09 -4.94
C ILE A 159 -24.50 2.69 -4.80
N GLU A 160 -24.24 3.41 -3.70
CA GLU A 160 -22.95 4.04 -3.42
C GLU A 160 -21.80 3.01 -3.43
N LYS A 161 -21.99 1.82 -2.81
CA LYS A 161 -20.94 0.80 -2.72
C LYS A 161 -20.41 0.32 -4.09
N PRO A 162 -21.24 -0.14 -5.05
CA PRO A 162 -20.78 -0.46 -6.40
C PRO A 162 -20.12 0.73 -7.11
N TRP A 163 -20.63 1.95 -6.90
CA TRP A 163 -20.08 3.16 -7.50
C TRP A 163 -18.68 3.48 -6.96
N THR A 164 -18.46 3.36 -5.65
CA THR A 164 -17.15 3.55 -5.03
C THR A 164 -16.16 2.49 -5.50
N LEU A 165 -16.57 1.21 -5.59
CA LEU A 165 -15.73 0.13 -6.11
C LEU A 165 -15.31 0.39 -7.57
N LYS A 166 -16.27 0.81 -8.43
CA LYS A 166 -15.98 1.18 -9.83
C LYS A 166 -14.93 2.29 -9.90
N ASN A 167 -15.11 3.35 -9.11
CA ASN A 167 -14.20 4.50 -9.11
C ASN A 167 -12.80 4.18 -8.60
N ALA A 168 -12.68 3.18 -7.72
CA ALA A 168 -11.42 2.67 -7.19
C ALA A 168 -10.80 1.56 -8.06
N SER A 169 -11.52 1.08 -9.08
CA SER A 169 -10.99 0.08 -10.03
C SER A 169 -9.86 0.67 -10.85
N ILE A 170 -8.86 -0.14 -11.15
CA ILE A 170 -7.67 0.29 -11.90
C ILE A 170 -8.08 0.74 -13.29
N ASN A 171 -8.99 0.02 -13.94
CA ASN A 171 -9.53 0.41 -15.24
C ASN A 171 -10.14 1.82 -15.21
N SER A 172 -10.88 2.16 -14.15
CA SER A 172 -11.47 3.50 -14.01
C SER A 172 -10.40 4.55 -13.74
N LEU A 173 -9.46 4.28 -12.86
CA LEU A 173 -8.37 5.21 -12.52
C LEU A 173 -7.51 5.51 -13.75
N VAL A 174 -7.15 4.48 -14.53
CA VAL A 174 -6.43 4.64 -15.79
C VAL A 174 -7.24 5.47 -16.79
N SER A 175 -8.53 5.20 -16.93
CA SER A 175 -9.39 5.98 -17.84
C SER A 175 -9.60 7.43 -17.42
N SER A 176 -9.52 7.74 -16.12
CA SER A 176 -9.68 9.10 -15.60
C SER A 176 -8.40 9.92 -15.65
N SER A 177 -7.24 9.24 -15.71
CA SER A 177 -5.93 9.84 -15.93
C SER A 177 -5.75 10.10 -17.43
N ASP A 178 -6.56 11.02 -18.00
CA ASP A 178 -6.47 11.38 -19.41
C ASP A 178 -5.16 12.15 -19.67
N PRO A 179 -4.25 11.63 -20.54
CA PRO A 179 -3.00 12.29 -20.87
C PRO A 179 -3.17 13.69 -21.46
N GLN A 180 -4.32 13.98 -22.09
CA GLN A 180 -4.55 15.23 -22.82
C GLN A 180 -4.66 16.47 -21.92
N LEU A 181 -5.02 16.30 -20.63
CA LEU A 181 -5.06 17.43 -19.71
C LEU A 181 -3.69 17.76 -19.09
N MET A 182 -2.80 16.78 -18.99
CA MET A 182 -1.42 16.99 -18.54
C MET A 182 -0.52 17.57 -19.65
N THR A 183 -0.84 17.32 -20.92
CA THR A 183 -0.09 17.89 -22.06
C THR A 183 -0.46 19.33 -22.40
N ALA A 184 -1.59 19.85 -21.89
CA ALA A 184 -2.09 21.18 -22.28
C ALA A 184 -1.42 22.36 -21.53
N ALA A 185 -0.62 22.09 -20.49
CA ALA A 185 -0.03 23.14 -19.64
C ALA A 185 1.51 23.10 -19.53
N GLY A 186 2.18 22.04 -19.97
CA GLY A 186 3.63 21.86 -19.81
C GLY A 186 4.37 21.77 -21.14
N LYS A 187 5.49 22.49 -21.27
CA LYS A 187 6.49 22.25 -22.31
C LYS A 187 7.04 20.84 -22.08
N SER A 188 6.92 19.92 -23.04
CA SER A 188 7.53 18.59 -22.92
C SER A 188 9.05 18.74 -22.86
N ILE A 189 9.64 18.57 -21.66
CA ILE A 189 11.09 18.62 -21.48
C ILE A 189 11.72 17.29 -21.90
N SER A 190 12.93 17.33 -22.44
CA SER A 190 13.68 16.11 -22.75
C SER A 190 14.24 15.45 -21.48
N LEU A 191 14.73 14.21 -21.60
CA LEU A 191 15.36 13.52 -20.48
C LEU A 191 16.66 14.21 -20.04
N GLU A 192 17.41 14.78 -20.99
CA GLU A 192 18.62 15.56 -20.74
C GLU A 192 18.28 16.83 -19.95
N GLU A 193 17.27 17.59 -20.40
CA GLU A 193 16.80 18.79 -19.69
C GLU A 193 16.31 18.46 -18.26
N TYR A 194 15.66 17.30 -18.10
CA TYR A 194 15.24 16.81 -16.79
C TYR A 194 16.43 16.49 -15.87
N VAL A 195 17.42 15.74 -16.37
CA VAL A 195 18.60 15.36 -15.59
C VAL A 195 19.44 16.58 -15.22
N GLU A 196 19.67 17.50 -16.16
CA GLU A 196 20.34 18.77 -15.89
C GLU A 196 19.58 19.60 -14.84
N GLY A 197 18.26 19.70 -14.98
CA GLY A 197 17.40 20.38 -14.01
C GLY A 197 17.48 19.76 -12.62
N ALA A 198 17.46 18.43 -12.52
CA ALA A 198 17.56 17.72 -11.25
C ALA A 198 18.96 17.84 -10.61
N ILE A 199 20.03 17.80 -11.40
CA ILE A 199 21.42 17.99 -10.92
C ILE A 199 21.61 19.41 -10.39
N ALA A 200 21.25 20.42 -11.18
CA ALA A 200 21.34 21.82 -10.77
C ALA A 200 20.58 22.07 -9.46
N PHE A 201 19.43 21.40 -9.32
CA PHE A 201 18.60 21.47 -8.14
C PHE A 201 19.19 20.73 -6.92
N ALA A 202 19.90 19.63 -7.11
CA ALA A 202 20.56 18.88 -6.04
C ALA A 202 21.84 19.57 -5.51
N GLN A 203 22.48 20.39 -6.34
CA GLN A 203 23.70 21.13 -6.00
C GLN A 203 23.44 22.44 -5.24
N ASP A 204 22.21 22.95 -5.31
CA ASP A 204 21.79 24.14 -4.58
C ASP A 204 21.56 23.78 -3.09
N ASP A 205 22.42 24.27 -2.19
CA ASP A 205 22.30 24.02 -0.74
C ASP A 205 21.41 25.09 -0.04
N HIS A 206 20.83 26.06 -0.77
CA HIS A 206 19.88 27.02 -0.18
C HIS A 206 18.48 26.43 -0.01
N VAL A 207 18.16 26.03 1.22
CA VAL A 207 16.77 25.82 1.66
C VAL A 207 16.10 27.20 1.73
N PRO A 208 15.06 27.51 0.94
CA PRO A 208 14.27 28.71 1.17
C PRO A 208 13.58 28.52 2.51
N GLN A 209 14.08 29.18 3.56
CA GLN A 209 13.31 29.34 4.78
C GLN A 209 12.02 30.05 4.39
N ALA A 210 10.87 29.45 4.68
CA ALA A 210 9.60 30.15 4.66
C ALA A 210 9.70 31.29 5.70
N GLN A 211 10.13 32.47 5.28
CA GLN A 211 10.07 33.69 6.06
C GLN A 211 8.60 34.12 6.16
N GLY A 212 7.90 33.48 7.10
CA GLY A 212 6.77 34.07 7.77
C GLY A 212 7.27 35.04 8.84
N GLU A 213 7.86 36.15 8.43
CA GLU A 213 8.00 37.33 9.28
C GLU A 213 7.66 38.53 8.40
N ALA A 214 6.40 38.98 8.53
CA ALA A 214 5.98 40.26 8.01
C ALA A 214 6.90 41.33 8.62
N ARG A 215 7.74 41.92 7.77
CA ARG A 215 8.53 43.09 8.14
C ARG A 215 7.55 44.22 8.43
N ALA A 216 7.39 44.53 9.71
CA ALA A 216 6.51 45.56 10.23
C ALA A 216 7.13 46.97 10.06
N ASP A 217 7.64 47.30 8.87
CA ASP A 217 8.30 48.60 8.62
C ASP A 217 7.62 49.45 7.52
N ASP A 218 6.54 48.98 6.89
CA ASP A 218 5.85 49.75 5.83
C ASP A 218 4.45 50.27 6.23
N LEU A 219 4.12 50.26 7.53
CA LEU A 219 2.85 50.77 8.06
C LEU A 219 2.99 52.07 8.87
N GLU A 220 3.83 53.01 8.43
CA GLU A 220 3.89 54.37 9.00
C GLU A 220 3.86 55.51 7.96
N ALA A 221 3.53 55.24 6.69
CA ALA A 221 3.47 56.28 5.65
C ALA A 221 2.06 56.81 5.30
N ASN A 222 0.98 56.28 5.90
CA ASN A 222 -0.41 56.62 5.53
C ASN A 222 -1.28 57.16 6.67
N GLN A 223 -0.70 57.91 7.61
CA GLN A 223 -1.46 58.65 8.63
C GLN A 223 -1.27 60.17 8.62
N HIS A 224 -0.61 60.73 7.58
CA HIS A 224 -0.46 62.17 7.43
C HIS A 224 -1.10 62.65 6.12
N LEU A 225 -2.44 62.69 6.06
CA LEU A 225 -3.22 63.61 5.20
C LEU A 225 -4.72 63.44 5.45
N GLN A 226 -5.16 63.69 6.68
CA GLN A 226 -6.58 63.87 6.97
C GLN A 226 -6.79 64.96 8.03
N ALA A 227 -6.45 66.19 7.66
CA ALA A 227 -6.96 67.40 8.28
C ALA A 227 -6.64 68.58 7.35
N HIS A 228 -7.62 69.09 6.61
CA HIS A 228 -7.97 70.51 6.57
C HIS A 228 -8.93 70.86 5.42
N ALA A 229 -9.93 71.66 5.80
CA ALA A 229 -10.69 72.63 5.02
C ALA A 229 -11.92 72.14 4.22
N GLU A 230 -13.08 72.32 4.88
CA GLU A 230 -14.26 72.97 4.28
C GLU A 230 -13.82 74.26 3.54
N ASP A 231 -14.36 74.53 2.35
CA ASP A 231 -15.22 75.70 2.06
C ASP A 231 -15.47 75.90 0.54
N HIS A 232 -16.66 76.41 0.23
CA HIS A 232 -17.12 77.14 -0.95
C HIS A 232 -17.39 76.50 -2.34
N SER A 233 -18.56 76.94 -2.83
CA SER A 233 -19.31 76.75 -4.07
C SER A 233 -18.81 77.60 -5.25
N ASP A 234 -18.94 77.09 -6.49
CA ASP A 234 -19.65 77.74 -7.63
C ASP A 234 -19.33 77.08 -9.00
N ASP A 235 -20.27 77.24 -9.93
CA ASP A 235 -20.49 76.60 -11.25
C ASP A 235 -19.72 77.35 -12.41
N PRO A 236 -19.91 77.11 -13.74
CA PRO A 236 -19.25 76.11 -14.62
C PRO A 236 -18.46 76.65 -15.87
N LYS A 237 -17.45 75.87 -16.35
CA LYS A 237 -16.88 75.73 -17.75
C LYS A 237 -16.33 76.96 -18.54
N PRO A 238 -15.60 76.78 -19.68
CA PRO A 238 -14.51 75.85 -20.02
C PRO A 238 -13.28 76.58 -20.66
N ASN A 239 -12.15 75.88 -20.84
CA ASN A 239 -11.19 75.98 -21.98
C ASN A 239 -9.73 75.81 -21.54
N HIS A 240 -9.16 74.63 -21.77
CA HIS A 240 -7.96 74.41 -22.60
C HIS A 240 -7.45 72.98 -22.37
N ALA A 241 -7.41 72.19 -23.44
CA ALA A 241 -6.53 71.04 -23.50
C ALA A 241 -5.07 71.54 -23.49
N PRO A 242 -4.11 70.77 -22.96
CA PRO A 242 -3.53 69.74 -23.83
C PRO A 242 -3.06 68.45 -23.12
N LYS A 243 -2.74 67.48 -23.98
CA LYS A 243 -1.84 66.33 -23.82
C LYS A 243 -2.37 65.06 -23.15
N ILE A 244 -3.06 64.30 -24.01
CA ILE A 244 -3.03 62.85 -24.10
C ILE A 244 -1.57 62.39 -24.32
N GLU A 245 -0.77 62.30 -23.27
CA GLU A 245 0.54 61.61 -23.32
C GLU A 245 0.81 60.82 -22.03
N HIS A 246 0.04 61.03 -20.96
CA HIS A 246 0.19 60.33 -19.68
C HIS A 246 -0.77 59.12 -19.50
N LYS A 247 -1.54 58.76 -20.55
CA LYS A 247 -2.51 57.64 -20.50
C LYS A 247 -2.06 56.36 -21.22
N LEU A 248 -0.88 56.37 -21.85
CA LEU A 248 -0.32 55.19 -22.52
C LEU A 248 0.63 54.38 -21.62
N SER A 249 1.22 54.98 -20.58
CA SER A 249 1.98 54.24 -19.56
C SER A 249 1.04 53.45 -18.63
N THR A 250 -0.08 54.05 -18.23
CA THR A 250 -1.04 53.43 -17.30
C THR A 250 -1.81 52.24 -17.89
N LEU A 251 -1.94 52.16 -19.22
CA LEU A 251 -2.59 51.01 -19.87
C LEU A 251 -1.63 49.81 -19.98
N GLY A 252 -0.34 50.06 -20.21
CA GLY A 252 0.70 49.04 -20.15
C GLY A 252 0.88 48.50 -18.73
N ASP A 253 0.85 49.38 -17.73
CA ASP A 253 0.97 49.01 -16.32
C ASP A 253 -0.25 48.20 -15.84
N MET A 254 -1.48 48.53 -16.24
CA MET A 254 -2.66 47.68 -15.92
C MET A 254 -2.61 46.31 -16.60
N GLN A 255 -2.12 46.25 -17.84
CA GLN A 255 -2.02 44.99 -18.58
C GLN A 255 -0.91 44.10 -18.00
N GLN A 256 0.14 44.71 -17.45
CA GLN A 256 1.24 44.02 -16.76
C GLN A 256 0.86 43.60 -15.33
N ILE A 257 0.07 44.41 -14.61
CA ILE A 257 -0.51 44.05 -13.30
C ILE A 257 -1.50 42.89 -13.44
N ASP A 258 -2.37 42.88 -14.46
CA ASP A 258 -3.26 41.74 -14.71
C ASP A 258 -2.46 40.47 -15.07
N GLN A 259 -1.39 40.60 -15.86
CA GLN A 259 -0.52 39.47 -16.20
C GLN A 259 0.24 38.95 -14.98
N ASP A 260 0.71 39.82 -14.09
CA ASP A 260 1.38 39.44 -12.85
C ASP A 260 0.41 38.82 -11.83
N ILE A 261 -0.83 39.29 -11.75
CA ILE A 261 -1.88 38.66 -10.93
C ILE A 261 -2.23 37.28 -11.48
N ILE A 262 -2.34 37.13 -12.81
CA ILE A 262 -2.55 35.83 -13.46
C ILE A 262 -1.36 34.92 -13.19
N ASN A 263 -0.12 35.39 -13.35
CA ASN A 263 1.09 34.61 -13.09
C ASN A 263 1.21 34.23 -11.60
N THR A 264 0.79 35.11 -10.69
CA THR A 264 0.79 34.86 -9.24
C THR A 264 -0.28 33.83 -8.88
N ARG A 265 -1.50 33.96 -9.41
CA ARG A 265 -2.56 32.97 -9.22
C ARG A 265 -2.26 31.63 -9.90
N LEU A 266 -1.61 31.65 -11.06
CA LEU A 266 -1.13 30.45 -11.73
C LEU A 266 -0.05 29.78 -10.90
N ARG A 267 0.87 30.55 -10.28
CA ARG A 267 1.87 30.04 -9.33
C ARG A 267 1.23 29.47 -8.06
N GLU A 268 0.20 30.11 -7.52
CA GLU A 268 -0.57 29.59 -6.39
C GLU A 268 -1.33 28.30 -6.75
N LEU A 269 -1.95 28.23 -7.93
CA LEU A 269 -2.64 27.03 -8.41
C LEU A 269 -1.66 25.89 -8.73
N LEU A 270 -0.49 26.20 -9.31
CA LEU A 270 0.59 25.24 -9.51
C LEU A 270 1.16 24.74 -8.18
N ASN A 271 1.34 25.62 -7.19
CA ASN A 271 1.77 25.23 -5.84
C ASN A 271 0.70 24.37 -5.14
N LEU A 272 -0.58 24.65 -5.37
CA LEU A 272 -1.68 23.85 -4.84
C LEU A 272 -1.71 22.45 -5.50
N ASP A 273 -1.56 22.39 -6.83
CA ASP A 273 -1.47 21.13 -7.58
C ASP A 273 -0.24 20.31 -7.20
N GLN A 274 0.90 20.96 -6.95
CA GLN A 274 2.13 20.34 -6.42
C GLN A 274 1.90 19.62 -5.08
N HIS A 275 1.27 20.30 -4.12
CA HIS A 275 0.94 19.70 -2.83
C HIS A 275 -0.11 18.58 -2.95
N ILE A 276 -1.00 18.68 -3.94
CA ILE A 276 -2.01 17.66 -4.22
C ILE A 276 -1.38 16.41 -4.85
N ASN A 277 -0.47 16.57 -5.81
CA ASN A 277 0.17 15.45 -6.50
C ASN A 277 1.09 14.65 -5.57
N ILE A 278 1.83 15.35 -4.68
CA ILE A 278 2.60 14.71 -3.59
C ILE A 278 1.68 13.93 -2.64
N ARG A 279 0.49 14.47 -2.33
CA ARG A 279 -0.45 13.80 -1.40
C ARG A 279 -1.24 12.67 -2.06
N HIS A 280 -1.36 12.62 -3.38
CA HIS A 280 -2.27 11.70 -4.07
C HIS A 280 -1.65 11.06 -5.33
N PRO A 281 -0.60 10.22 -5.19
CA PRO A 281 0.20 9.66 -6.28
C PRO A 281 -0.51 8.51 -7.04
N SER A 282 -1.78 8.70 -7.40
CA SER A 282 -2.64 7.62 -7.92
C SER A 282 -2.15 7.01 -9.24
N HIS A 283 -1.51 7.81 -10.10
CA HIS A 283 -0.93 7.37 -11.36
C HIS A 283 0.17 6.31 -11.16
N LEU A 284 1.01 6.45 -10.13
CA LEU A 284 2.07 5.49 -9.82
C LEU A 284 1.50 4.10 -9.48
N PHE A 285 0.37 4.06 -8.76
CA PHE A 285 -0.26 2.80 -8.33
C PHE A 285 -0.96 2.05 -9.45
N VAL A 286 -1.26 2.72 -10.57
CA VAL A 286 -1.88 2.12 -11.76
C VAL A 286 -0.89 1.96 -12.91
N ASP A 287 0.41 2.00 -12.61
CA ASP A 287 1.50 1.82 -13.56
C ASP A 287 1.45 2.82 -14.74
N ILE A 288 1.06 4.08 -14.49
CA ILE A 288 1.13 5.17 -15.47
C ILE A 288 2.44 5.94 -15.25
N ALA A 289 3.23 6.08 -16.32
CA ALA A 289 4.47 6.85 -16.31
C ALA A 289 4.19 8.36 -16.21
N SER A 290 4.98 9.05 -15.39
CA SER A 290 4.88 10.50 -15.23
C SER A 290 5.69 11.22 -16.29
N SER A 291 5.21 12.38 -16.76
CA SER A 291 6.01 13.23 -17.63
C SER A 291 7.26 13.72 -16.89
N PHE A 292 8.36 13.97 -17.60
CA PHE A 292 9.58 14.51 -16.98
C PHE A 292 9.33 15.85 -16.28
N SER A 293 8.42 16.67 -16.82
CA SER A 293 8.04 17.93 -16.18
C SER A 293 7.35 17.72 -14.84
N ASP A 294 6.44 16.74 -14.75
CA ASP A 294 5.76 16.40 -13.49
C ASP A 294 6.74 15.85 -12.47
N ARG A 295 7.68 15.01 -12.91
CA ARG A 295 8.72 14.43 -12.05
C ARG A 295 9.61 15.49 -11.44
N LEU A 296 10.06 16.45 -12.25
CA LEU A 296 10.87 17.58 -11.77
C LEU A 296 10.06 18.45 -10.79
N CYS A 297 8.77 18.63 -11.07
CA CYS A 297 7.85 19.37 -10.21
C CYS A 297 7.68 18.70 -8.84
N VAL A 298 7.49 17.38 -8.80
CA VAL A 298 7.40 16.59 -7.56
C VAL A 298 8.72 16.62 -6.80
N LEU A 299 9.85 16.41 -7.48
CA LEU A 299 11.19 16.52 -6.90
C LEU A 299 11.40 17.89 -6.22
N ASN A 300 10.98 18.95 -6.93
CA ASN A 300 11.13 20.31 -6.44
C ASN A 300 10.31 20.58 -5.17
N ALA A 301 9.05 20.14 -5.17
CA ALA A 301 8.16 20.32 -4.04
C ALA A 301 8.50 19.39 -2.86
N PHE A 302 9.12 18.22 -3.10
CA PHE A 302 9.56 17.32 -2.04
C PHE A 302 10.80 17.86 -1.29
N ARG A 303 11.68 18.62 -1.95
CA ARG A 303 12.91 19.19 -1.34
C ARG A 303 12.66 20.12 -0.17
N THR A 304 11.62 20.95 -0.22
CA THR A 304 11.29 21.89 0.86
C THR A 304 10.96 21.18 2.18
N HIS A 305 10.69 19.87 2.12
CA HIS A 305 10.33 19.02 3.24
C HIS A 305 11.41 17.99 3.62
N TYR A 306 12.66 18.13 3.13
CA TYR A 306 13.77 17.24 3.49
C TYR A 306 13.99 17.15 5.02
N GLY A 307 14.41 15.98 5.49
CA GLY A 307 14.71 15.70 6.90
C GLY A 307 13.61 14.91 7.62
N GLU A 308 13.40 15.18 8.91
CA GLU A 308 12.52 14.38 9.79
C GLU A 308 11.06 14.25 9.33
N LYS A 309 10.59 15.13 8.43
CA LYS A 309 9.19 15.15 7.92
C LYS A 309 8.99 14.36 6.62
N ALA A 310 10.06 13.92 5.95
CA ALA A 310 9.94 13.21 4.67
C ALA A 310 9.13 11.91 4.82
N TYR A 311 9.39 11.13 5.86
CA TYR A 311 8.66 9.90 6.15
C TYR A 311 7.16 10.17 6.41
N GLU A 312 6.84 11.23 7.15
CA GLU A 312 5.46 11.61 7.45
C GLU A 312 4.68 11.99 6.18
N LEU A 313 5.33 12.73 5.28
CA LEU A 313 4.75 13.10 3.99
C LEU A 313 4.44 11.86 3.13
N LEU A 314 5.38 10.91 3.07
CA LEU A 314 5.17 9.62 2.40
C LEU A 314 4.02 8.83 3.06
N GLN A 315 3.96 8.80 4.39
CA GLN A 315 2.90 8.13 5.13
C GLN A 315 1.52 8.74 4.83
N VAL A 316 1.41 10.07 4.79
CA VAL A 316 0.17 10.76 4.43
C VAL A 316 -0.27 10.40 3.01
N GLY A 317 0.67 10.40 2.04
CA GLY A 317 0.40 9.99 0.66
C GLY A 317 -0.13 8.55 0.57
N LEU A 318 0.52 7.60 1.25
CA LEU A 318 0.10 6.20 1.28
C LEU A 318 -1.26 5.99 1.97
N PHE A 319 -1.56 6.73 3.03
CA PHE A 319 -2.87 6.68 3.69
C PHE A 319 -3.98 7.24 2.81
N SER A 320 -3.70 8.28 2.02
CA SER A 320 -4.65 8.78 1.02
C SER A 320 -4.93 7.72 -0.04
N MET A 321 -3.90 7.00 -0.50
CA MET A 321 -4.06 5.91 -1.46
C MET A 321 -4.79 4.70 -0.86
N TYR A 322 -4.58 4.39 0.42
CA TYR A 322 -5.40 3.40 1.12
C TYR A 322 -6.88 3.82 1.10
N ASP A 323 -7.17 5.09 1.39
CA ASP A 323 -8.54 5.60 1.42
C ASP A 323 -9.19 5.54 0.03
N LEU A 324 -8.43 5.80 -1.05
CA LEU A 324 -8.85 5.60 -2.45
C LEU A 324 -9.24 4.16 -2.75
N PHE A 325 -8.40 3.19 -2.39
CA PHE A 325 -8.60 1.80 -2.81
C PHE A 325 -9.56 1.01 -1.92
N TYR A 326 -9.66 1.33 -0.63
CA TYR A 326 -10.32 0.47 0.35
C TYR A 326 -11.52 1.10 1.06
N THR A 327 -11.76 2.41 0.91
CA THR A 327 -12.80 3.12 1.67
C THR A 327 -13.72 3.96 0.78
N LYS A 328 -14.84 4.43 1.35
CA LYS A 328 -15.72 5.40 0.68
C LYS A 328 -15.22 6.85 0.82
N GLN A 329 -14.10 7.07 1.52
CA GLN A 329 -13.68 8.40 1.97
C GLN A 329 -13.21 9.31 0.83
N THR A 330 -12.76 8.75 -0.30
CA THR A 330 -12.37 9.56 -1.47
C THR A 330 -13.56 10.22 -2.18
N MET A 331 -14.80 9.85 -1.84
CA MET A 331 -15.99 10.64 -2.21
C MET A 331 -16.15 11.93 -1.37
N LEU A 332 -15.42 12.04 -0.25
CA LEU A 332 -15.52 13.14 0.74
C LEU A 332 -14.32 14.08 0.73
N SER A 333 -13.15 13.65 0.28
CA SER A 333 -11.94 14.48 0.24
C SER A 333 -11.89 15.33 -1.04
N LEU A 334 -11.44 16.59 -0.87
CA LEU A 334 -11.14 17.63 -1.85
C LEU A 334 -10.57 17.06 -3.19
N PRO A 335 -10.89 17.67 -4.35
CA PRO A 335 -10.80 17.03 -5.65
C PRO A 335 -9.35 16.85 -6.09
N SER A 336 -8.99 15.63 -6.48
CA SER A 336 -7.73 15.33 -7.17
C SER A 336 -8.04 14.53 -8.43
N GLY A 337 -8.94 15.08 -9.23
CA GLY A 337 -9.29 14.62 -10.56
C GLY A 337 -9.95 15.78 -11.29
N PRO A 338 -9.60 16.08 -12.56
CA PRO A 338 -10.05 17.31 -13.22
C PRO A 338 -11.56 17.35 -13.49
N ILE A 339 -12.26 16.22 -13.39
CA ILE A 339 -13.70 16.14 -13.67
C ILE A 339 -14.38 15.20 -12.68
N ARG A 340 -14.64 15.69 -11.47
CA ARG A 340 -15.80 15.23 -10.69
C ARG A 340 -16.64 16.43 -10.36
N HIS A 341 -17.83 16.48 -10.96
CA HIS A 341 -18.69 17.64 -10.87
C HIS A 341 -18.96 18.03 -9.40
N PRO A 342 -18.88 19.33 -9.04
CA PRO A 342 -19.11 19.81 -7.68
C PRO A 342 -20.43 19.33 -7.06
N TRP A 343 -21.45 19.08 -7.88
CA TRP A 343 -22.75 18.58 -7.43
C TRP A 343 -22.70 17.14 -6.89
N LEU A 344 -21.77 16.29 -7.34
CA LEU A 344 -21.60 14.93 -6.82
C LEU A 344 -21.02 14.93 -5.40
N LEU A 345 -20.09 15.84 -5.11
CA LEU A 345 -19.53 16.04 -3.78
C LEU A 345 -20.60 16.56 -2.81
N LEU A 346 -21.39 17.54 -3.25
CA LEU A 346 -22.55 18.03 -2.51
C LEU A 346 -23.56 16.91 -2.25
N CYS A 347 -23.87 16.09 -3.26
CA CYS A 347 -24.78 14.94 -3.12
C CYS A 347 -24.27 13.93 -2.09
N GLY A 348 -22.97 13.60 -2.10
CA GLY A 348 -22.34 12.75 -1.09
C GLY A 348 -22.46 13.34 0.31
N TYR A 349 -22.18 14.64 0.47
CA TYR A 349 -22.33 15.34 1.75
C TYR A 349 -23.77 15.33 2.27
N PHE A 350 -24.75 15.64 1.41
CA PHE A 350 -26.17 15.58 1.76
C PHE A 350 -26.62 14.17 2.14
N LEU A 351 -26.15 13.14 1.42
CA LEU A 351 -26.43 11.74 1.76
C LEU A 351 -25.93 11.39 3.17
N ARG A 352 -24.75 11.87 3.57
CA ARG A 352 -24.21 11.63 4.92
C ARG A 352 -24.99 12.34 6.02
N ILE A 353 -25.38 13.60 5.80
CA ILE A 353 -26.27 14.32 6.73
C ILE A 353 -27.62 13.60 6.84
N ALA A 354 -28.17 13.15 5.71
CA ALA A 354 -29.41 12.38 5.68
C ALA A 354 -29.25 11.06 6.47
N CYS A 355 -28.18 10.29 6.24
CA CYS A 355 -27.90 9.06 6.99
C CYS A 355 -27.71 9.32 8.49
N LEU A 356 -27.15 10.46 8.90
CA LEU A 356 -27.01 10.82 10.32
C LEU A 356 -28.37 11.17 10.95
N THR A 357 -29.16 12.03 10.30
CA THR A 357 -30.33 12.66 10.91
C THR A 357 -31.61 11.85 10.79
N LEU A 358 -31.79 11.12 9.68
CA LEU A 358 -33.02 10.39 9.38
C LEU A 358 -33.27 9.18 10.30
N PRO A 359 -32.26 8.44 10.79
CA PRO A 359 -32.48 7.44 11.84
C PRO A 359 -33.04 8.02 13.14
N TYR A 360 -32.59 9.20 13.58
CA TYR A 360 -33.17 9.87 14.75
C TYR A 360 -34.63 10.28 14.51
N ALA A 361 -34.94 10.78 13.31
CA ALA A 361 -36.32 11.06 12.92
C ALA A 361 -37.19 9.79 12.92
N ALA A 362 -36.67 8.67 12.42
CA ALA A 362 -37.36 7.37 12.43
C ALA A 362 -37.64 6.87 13.86
N ILE A 363 -36.73 7.08 14.81
CA ILE A 363 -36.95 6.77 16.24
C ILE A 363 -38.13 7.59 16.79
N GLY A 364 -38.18 8.90 16.52
CA GLY A 364 -39.28 9.76 16.98
C GLY A 364 -40.64 9.39 16.36
N LEU A 365 -40.64 9.08 15.06
CA LEU A 365 -41.85 8.62 14.35
C LEU A 365 -42.32 7.25 14.84
N PHE A 366 -41.39 6.33 15.13
CA PHE A 366 -41.74 5.02 15.70
C PHE A 366 -42.24 5.14 17.13
N HIS A 367 -41.63 5.99 17.94
CA HIS A 367 -42.07 6.25 19.30
C HIS A 367 -43.51 6.79 19.32
N SER A 368 -43.85 7.69 18.39
CA SER A 368 -45.21 8.25 18.28
C SER A 368 -46.22 7.35 17.54
N SER A 369 -45.82 6.19 17.02
CA SER A 369 -46.71 5.24 16.34
C SER A 369 -47.52 4.39 17.34
N HIS A 370 -48.55 3.67 16.86
CA HIS A 370 -49.33 2.72 17.65
C HIS A 370 -48.54 1.42 17.96
N ARG A 371 -47.36 1.56 18.58
CA ARG A 371 -46.40 0.48 18.81
C ARG A 371 -46.92 -0.63 19.74
N GLU A 372 -47.85 -0.29 20.63
CA GLU A 372 -48.41 -1.20 21.63
C GLU A 372 -49.28 -2.31 21.01
N ALA A 373 -49.69 -2.14 19.75
CA ALA A 373 -50.45 -3.13 19.00
C ALA A 373 -49.58 -4.24 18.37
N TYR A 374 -48.24 -4.14 18.43
CA TYR A 374 -47.32 -5.11 17.84
C TYR A 374 -46.67 -6.01 18.90
N ASN A 375 -46.08 -7.13 18.45
CA ASN A 375 -45.36 -8.05 19.33
C ASN A 375 -44.20 -7.32 20.05
N GLY A 376 -44.17 -7.43 21.38
CA GLY A 376 -43.17 -6.76 22.22
C GLY A 376 -41.72 -7.11 21.87
N HIS A 377 -41.45 -8.31 21.36
CA HIS A 377 -40.11 -8.68 20.89
C HIS A 377 -39.72 -7.92 19.62
N ASP A 378 -40.62 -7.78 18.66
CA ASP A 378 -40.35 -7.04 17.40
C ASP A 378 -40.21 -5.54 17.66
N VAL A 379 -40.97 -5.00 18.62
CA VAL A 379 -40.81 -3.61 19.09
C VAL A 379 -39.42 -3.39 19.69
N LYS A 380 -38.95 -4.29 20.56
CA LYS A 380 -37.60 -4.22 21.16
C LYS A 380 -36.51 -4.31 20.09
N VAL A 381 -36.63 -5.24 19.14
CA VAL A 381 -35.67 -5.39 18.03
C VAL A 381 -35.66 -4.15 17.14
N THR A 382 -36.83 -3.58 16.82
CA THR A 382 -36.92 -2.36 15.99
C THR A 382 -36.28 -1.16 16.68
N TYR A 383 -36.50 -0.97 17.99
CA TYR A 383 -35.79 0.06 18.76
C TYR A 383 -34.28 -0.16 18.75
N ALA A 384 -33.81 -1.38 19.02
CA ALA A 384 -32.39 -1.70 18.98
C ALA A 384 -31.79 -1.40 17.60
N LEU A 385 -32.49 -1.78 16.52
CA LEU A 385 -32.08 -1.56 15.15
C LEU A 385 -31.94 -0.06 14.84
N PHE A 386 -32.94 0.75 15.16
CA PHE A 386 -32.91 2.19 14.89
C PHE A 386 -31.88 2.92 15.74
N CYS A 387 -31.83 2.64 17.04
CA CYS A 387 -30.85 3.24 17.96
C CYS A 387 -29.42 2.88 17.55
N CYS A 388 -29.14 1.61 17.27
CA CYS A 388 -27.81 1.20 16.88
C CYS A 388 -27.44 1.72 15.49
N THR A 389 -28.37 1.77 14.52
CA THR A 389 -28.12 2.41 13.22
C THR A 389 -27.73 3.89 13.42
N ALA A 390 -28.49 4.64 14.21
CA ALA A 390 -28.16 6.03 14.53
C ALA A 390 -26.79 6.17 15.22
N MET A 391 -26.48 5.28 16.17
CA MET A 391 -25.18 5.28 16.86
C MET A 391 -24.01 4.95 15.91
N LEU A 392 -24.18 3.99 15.00
CA LEU A 392 -23.14 3.61 14.02
C LEU A 392 -22.80 4.80 13.10
N GLU A 393 -23.82 5.52 12.60
CA GLU A 393 -23.63 6.70 11.76
C GLU A 393 -22.95 7.86 12.52
N THR A 394 -23.41 8.13 13.75
CA THR A 394 -22.82 9.15 14.62
C THR A 394 -21.36 8.84 14.95
N TYR A 395 -21.04 7.58 15.28
CA TYR A 395 -19.67 7.16 15.55
C TYR A 395 -18.79 7.27 14.30
N SER A 396 -19.28 6.88 13.11
CA SER A 396 -18.50 6.99 11.87
C SER A 396 -18.10 8.45 11.59
N ILE A 397 -18.99 9.41 11.81
CA ILE A 397 -18.67 10.84 11.65
C ILE A 397 -17.72 11.32 12.74
N TYR A 398 -17.94 10.94 14.00
CA TYR A 398 -17.08 11.31 15.12
C TYR A 398 -15.64 10.76 14.95
N ALA A 399 -15.50 9.52 14.49
CA ALA A 399 -14.21 8.91 14.18
C ALA A 399 -13.47 9.66 13.06
N LYS A 400 -14.20 10.11 12.02
CA LYS A 400 -13.64 10.97 10.96
C LYS A 400 -13.22 12.34 11.49
N MET A 401 -14.03 12.96 12.35
CA MET A 401 -13.68 14.24 12.98
C MET A 401 -12.46 14.13 13.88
N ILE A 402 -12.33 13.06 14.68
CA ILE A 402 -11.11 12.81 15.45
C ILE A 402 -9.91 12.62 14.52
N LEU A 403 -10.06 11.88 13.42
CA LEU A 403 -8.98 11.68 12.47
C LEU A 403 -8.53 13.01 11.84
N ILE A 404 -9.48 13.85 11.42
CA ILE A 404 -9.19 15.19 10.87
C ILE A 404 -8.57 16.09 11.94
N LEU A 405 -9.08 16.07 13.16
CA LEU A 405 -8.53 16.84 14.27
C LEU A 405 -7.13 16.34 14.65
N LYS A 406 -6.85 15.03 14.58
CA LYS A 406 -5.49 14.49 14.75
C LYS A 406 -4.56 14.92 13.63
N LEU A 407 -5.04 14.96 12.39
CA LEU A 407 -4.27 15.45 11.25
C LEU A 407 -4.00 16.96 11.36
N ALA A 408 -4.97 17.75 11.84
CA ALA A 408 -4.83 19.19 12.07
C ALA A 408 -3.97 19.51 13.30
N ALA A 409 -4.09 18.72 14.37
CA ALA A 409 -3.27 18.82 15.58
C ALA A 409 -1.88 18.16 15.44
N SER A 410 -1.60 17.54 14.29
CA SER A 410 -0.31 16.92 13.95
C SER A 410 0.83 17.93 13.85
N GLU A 411 0.57 19.23 13.97
CA GLU A 411 1.63 20.22 14.22
C GLU A 411 2.22 20.14 15.65
N LEU A 412 1.62 19.37 16.57
CA LEU A 412 2.01 19.36 17.99
C LEU A 412 2.19 17.97 18.66
N SER A 413 2.04 16.85 17.94
CA SER A 413 2.09 15.51 18.56
C SER A 413 2.94 14.49 17.77
N THR A 414 4.19 14.34 18.18
CA THR A 414 5.20 13.41 17.68
C THR A 414 5.03 11.98 18.21
N GLU A 415 3.96 11.29 17.83
CA GLU A 415 3.92 9.82 17.94
C GLU A 415 4.07 9.22 16.53
N LYS A 416 5.32 9.10 16.06
CA LYS A 416 5.68 8.55 14.75
C LYS A 416 5.24 7.08 14.68
N SER A 417 4.12 6.81 14.01
CA SER A 417 3.66 5.43 13.77
C SER A 417 4.50 4.80 12.66
N CYS A 418 5.58 4.12 13.06
CA CYS A 418 6.48 3.38 12.19
C CYS A 418 5.78 2.15 11.60
N VAL A 419 5.94 1.92 10.29
CA VAL A 419 5.47 0.69 9.66
C VAL A 419 6.36 -0.44 10.10
N SER A 420 5.73 -1.53 10.53
CA SER A 420 6.51 -2.68 10.94
C SER A 420 7.17 -3.35 9.74
N VAL A 421 8.50 -3.44 9.79
CA VAL A 421 9.29 -4.15 8.78
C VAL A 421 9.32 -5.63 9.15
N SER A 422 8.77 -6.48 8.28
CA SER A 422 8.81 -7.93 8.50
C SER A 422 10.23 -8.45 8.31
N GLN A 423 10.73 -9.21 9.28
CA GLN A 423 12.08 -9.78 9.24
C GLN A 423 12.01 -11.28 9.02
N TYR A 424 12.86 -11.81 8.12
CA TYR A 424 12.98 -13.25 7.89
C TYR A 424 14.47 -13.65 7.77
N SER A 425 14.98 -14.38 8.77
CA SER A 425 16.33 -14.94 8.74
C SER A 425 16.29 -16.40 8.30
N LEU A 426 17.11 -16.76 7.30
CA LEU A 426 17.27 -18.14 6.83
C LEU A 426 17.77 -19.05 7.95
N ILE A 427 18.80 -18.62 8.67
CA ILE A 427 19.42 -19.39 9.76
C ILE A 427 18.46 -19.54 10.92
N GLY A 428 17.71 -18.48 11.27
CA GLY A 428 16.66 -18.56 12.27
C GLY A 428 15.52 -19.51 11.89
N PHE A 429 15.10 -19.49 10.62
CA PHE A 429 14.13 -20.45 10.10
C PHE A 429 14.63 -21.90 10.23
N PHE A 430 15.84 -22.16 9.76
CA PHE A 430 16.43 -23.50 9.78
C PHE A 430 16.64 -24.02 11.22
N ALA A 431 17.14 -23.17 12.12
CA ALA A 431 17.27 -23.48 13.55
C ALA A 431 15.92 -23.86 14.19
N ARG A 432 14.84 -23.14 13.85
CA ARG A 432 13.49 -23.46 14.34
C ARG A 432 12.96 -24.78 13.79
N ASN A 433 13.18 -25.05 12.51
CA ASN A 433 12.71 -26.29 11.88
C ASN A 433 13.40 -27.52 12.52
N ILE A 434 14.70 -27.42 12.83
CA ILE A 434 15.43 -28.45 13.60
C ILE A 434 14.82 -28.63 15.00
N ARG A 435 14.61 -27.53 15.73
CA ARG A 435 14.11 -27.54 17.11
C ARG A 435 12.70 -28.14 17.23
N HIS A 436 11.81 -27.83 16.29
CA HIS A 436 10.39 -28.17 16.37
C HIS A 436 9.96 -29.29 15.42
N THR A 437 10.88 -30.18 15.05
CA THR A 437 10.65 -31.29 14.10
C THR A 437 9.33 -32.05 14.32
N ILE A 438 8.97 -32.37 15.57
CA ILE A 438 7.71 -33.09 15.89
C ILE A 438 6.47 -32.21 15.62
N LYS A 439 6.49 -30.94 16.02
CA LYS A 439 5.38 -29.99 15.76
C LYS A 439 5.24 -29.75 14.25
N MET A 440 6.35 -29.59 13.53
CA MET A 440 6.36 -29.41 12.07
C MET A 440 5.85 -30.64 11.32
N CYS A 441 6.11 -31.85 11.84
CA CYS A 441 5.55 -33.09 11.30
C CYS A 441 4.02 -33.11 11.42
N VAL A 442 3.48 -32.78 12.60
CA VAL A 442 2.02 -32.67 12.82
C VAL A 442 1.40 -31.60 11.91
N LEU A 443 2.05 -30.46 11.74
CA LEU A 443 1.55 -29.37 10.89
C LEU A 443 1.61 -29.70 9.39
N SER A 444 2.58 -30.50 8.97
CA SER A 444 2.66 -31.01 7.59
C SER A 444 1.48 -31.94 7.25
N PHE A 445 0.99 -32.71 8.23
CA PHE A 445 -0.18 -33.58 8.07
C PHE A 445 -1.48 -32.78 7.83
N VAL A 446 -1.56 -31.55 8.35
CA VAL A 446 -2.72 -30.65 8.21
C VAL A 446 -2.59 -29.72 6.98
N GLN A 447 -1.50 -29.81 6.20
CA GLN A 447 -1.17 -28.90 5.08
C GLN A 447 -1.07 -27.41 5.48
N CYS A 448 -0.92 -27.12 6.78
CA CYS A 448 -0.83 -25.74 7.30
C CYS A 448 0.61 -25.32 7.61
N LYS A 449 1.61 -26.14 7.24
CA LYS A 449 3.02 -25.87 7.53
C LYS A 449 3.49 -24.54 6.96
N ASP A 450 3.29 -24.31 5.65
CA ASP A 450 3.75 -23.08 4.98
C ASP A 450 3.14 -21.80 5.61
N PHE A 451 1.88 -21.88 6.03
CA PHE A 451 1.15 -20.79 6.67
C PHE A 451 1.67 -20.47 8.09
N LEU A 452 2.06 -21.50 8.84
CA LEU A 452 2.67 -21.34 10.16
C LEU A 452 4.13 -20.92 10.06
N ASP A 453 4.88 -21.46 9.11
CA ASP A 453 6.28 -21.10 8.83
C ASP A 453 6.42 -19.63 8.45
N GLN A 454 5.49 -19.12 7.63
CA GLN A 454 5.40 -17.70 7.33
C GLN A 454 5.24 -16.86 8.60
N ARG A 455 4.41 -17.26 9.56
CA ARG A 455 4.05 -16.41 10.72
C ARG A 455 4.96 -16.59 11.93
N TRP A 456 5.50 -17.78 12.14
CA TRP A 456 6.34 -18.09 13.30
C TRP A 456 7.76 -17.57 13.13
N CYS A 457 8.19 -17.39 11.88
CA CYS A 457 9.54 -16.93 11.57
C CYS A 457 9.67 -15.41 11.44
N MET A 458 8.55 -14.69 11.36
CA MET A 458 8.53 -13.22 11.27
C MET A 458 8.65 -12.56 12.63
N LYS A 459 9.65 -11.68 12.77
CA LYS A 459 9.70 -10.69 13.86
C LYS A 459 9.47 -9.30 13.27
N PRO A 460 8.43 -8.55 13.69
CA PRO A 460 8.26 -7.17 13.29
C PRO A 460 9.39 -6.30 13.86
N CYS A 461 10.09 -5.51 13.01
CA CYS A 461 11.03 -4.47 13.45
C CYS A 461 10.45 -3.06 13.22
N LYS A 462 10.80 -2.10 14.09
CA LYS A 462 10.40 -0.68 14.00
C LYS A 462 11.48 0.19 13.34
N SER A 463 12.18 -0.32 12.33
CA SER A 463 13.28 0.38 11.64
C SER A 463 12.85 1.08 10.34
N SER A 464 11.56 1.09 9.97
CA SER A 464 11.15 1.63 8.65
C SER A 464 11.55 3.08 8.44
N ILE A 465 11.50 3.91 9.50
CA ILE A 465 11.91 5.31 9.46
C ILE A 465 13.41 5.41 9.17
N ALA A 466 14.24 4.73 9.98
CA ALA A 466 15.69 4.75 9.84
C ALA A 466 16.17 4.21 8.48
N LEU A 467 15.54 3.15 7.96
CA LEU A 467 15.85 2.61 6.63
C LEU A 467 15.39 3.54 5.50
N THR A 468 14.26 4.23 5.66
CA THR A 468 13.79 5.22 4.67
C THR A 468 14.70 6.44 4.65
N GLU A 469 15.15 6.91 5.83
CA GLU A 469 16.13 8.00 5.95
C GLU A 469 17.48 7.63 5.34
N LEU A 470 17.95 6.39 5.56
CA LEU A 470 19.18 5.88 4.94
C LEU A 470 19.10 5.89 3.41
N VAL A 471 17.98 5.46 2.84
CA VAL A 471 17.76 5.53 1.38
C VAL A 471 17.69 6.97 0.89
N LEU A 472 17.02 7.86 1.62
CA LEU A 472 16.95 9.28 1.29
C LEU A 472 18.36 9.90 1.22
N GLU A 473 19.21 9.62 2.19
CA GLU A 473 20.61 10.07 2.19
C GLU A 473 21.40 9.49 1.02
N TYR A 474 21.21 8.20 0.71
CA TYR A 474 21.85 7.54 -0.43
C TYR A 474 21.47 8.21 -1.76
N VAL A 475 20.18 8.45 -2.01
CA VAL A 475 19.71 9.07 -3.26
C VAL A 475 20.14 10.53 -3.35
N LYS A 476 20.10 11.28 -2.24
CA LYS A 476 20.60 12.66 -2.17
C LYS A 476 22.08 12.73 -2.56
N LYS A 477 22.89 11.81 -2.02
CA LYS A 477 24.30 11.69 -2.38
C LYS A 477 24.49 11.27 -3.84
N GLY A 478 23.64 10.38 -4.35
CA GLY A 478 23.59 9.99 -5.76
C GLY A 478 23.49 11.19 -6.69
N TRP A 479 22.49 12.05 -6.46
CA TRP A 479 22.30 13.28 -7.24
C TRP A 479 23.44 14.28 -7.11
N LYS A 480 24.10 14.38 -5.95
CA LYS A 480 25.19 15.35 -5.72
C LYS A 480 26.51 14.91 -6.35
N ASP A 481 26.85 13.62 -6.20
CA ASP A 481 28.22 13.13 -6.41
C ASP A 481 28.34 12.14 -7.58
N GLN A 482 27.25 11.48 -8.00
CA GLN A 482 27.32 10.29 -8.87
C GLN A 482 26.63 10.47 -10.22
N ILE A 483 25.60 11.30 -10.28
CA ILE A 483 24.78 11.53 -11.48
C ILE A 483 25.26 12.83 -12.14
N THR A 484 25.85 12.72 -13.32
CA THR A 484 26.38 13.85 -14.11
C THR A 484 25.68 14.03 -15.44
N ASP A 485 25.03 12.98 -15.93
CA ASP A 485 24.38 12.89 -17.24
C ASP A 485 23.30 11.79 -17.24
N VAL A 486 22.65 11.59 -18.38
CA VAL A 486 21.59 10.57 -18.54
C VAL A 486 22.12 9.14 -18.37
N GLU A 487 23.33 8.86 -18.82
CA GLU A 487 23.91 7.50 -18.74
C GLU A 487 24.20 7.13 -17.28
N SER A 488 24.85 8.01 -16.53
CA SER A 488 25.12 7.86 -15.10
C SER A 488 23.83 7.82 -14.27
N TYR A 489 22.80 8.58 -14.66
CA TYR A 489 21.46 8.51 -14.06
C TYR A 489 20.85 7.10 -14.14
N TRP A 490 20.81 6.50 -15.34
CA TRP A 490 20.32 5.14 -15.48
C TRP A 490 21.21 4.12 -14.81
N LYS A 491 22.53 4.30 -14.91
CA LYS A 491 23.49 3.41 -14.26
C LYS A 491 23.27 3.37 -12.75
N PHE A 492 23.05 4.53 -12.11
CA PHE A 492 22.72 4.64 -10.70
C PHE A 492 21.47 3.81 -10.31
N ILE A 493 20.41 3.86 -11.13
CA ILE A 493 19.13 3.14 -10.89
C ILE A 493 19.25 1.64 -11.19
N ASP A 494 20.14 1.26 -12.10
CA ASP A 494 20.38 -0.12 -12.50
C ASP A 494 21.37 -0.85 -11.61
N HIS A 495 22.14 -0.14 -10.79
CA HIS A 495 23.00 -0.74 -9.80
C HIS A 495 22.20 -1.41 -8.67
N ARG A 496 22.74 -2.54 -8.20
CA ARG A 496 22.22 -3.37 -7.11
C ARG A 496 23.33 -3.75 -6.13
N GLY A 497 24.39 -2.95 -6.08
CA GLY A 497 25.57 -3.10 -5.23
C GLY A 497 26.88 -2.79 -5.96
N GLU A 498 26.87 -2.73 -7.30
CA GLU A 498 28.09 -2.56 -8.10
C GLU A 498 28.79 -1.26 -7.80
N TRP A 499 28.06 -0.18 -7.53
CA TRP A 499 28.64 1.11 -7.21
C TRP A 499 29.40 1.08 -5.88
N THR A 500 28.76 0.53 -4.85
CA THR A 500 29.39 0.35 -3.54
C THR A 500 30.67 -0.47 -3.64
N LEU A 501 30.67 -1.57 -4.40
CA LEU A 501 31.86 -2.41 -4.58
C LEU A 501 32.98 -1.72 -5.37
N GLN A 502 32.63 -0.97 -6.43
CA GLN A 502 33.61 -0.25 -7.24
C GLN A 502 34.31 0.87 -6.45
N ASN A 503 33.57 1.62 -5.63
CA ASN A 503 34.11 2.76 -4.90
C ASN A 503 34.83 2.41 -3.61
N LYS A 504 34.50 1.26 -3.00
CA LYS A 504 35.15 0.82 -1.75
C LYS A 504 36.33 -0.13 -1.96
N CYS A 505 36.72 -0.32 -3.22
CA CYS A 505 37.82 -1.14 -3.73
C CYS A 505 37.64 -2.66 -3.61
N GLU A 506 36.41 -3.17 -3.77
CA GLU A 506 36.08 -4.60 -3.64
C GLU A 506 35.62 -5.20 -4.99
N GLN A 507 36.43 -5.04 -6.03
CA GLN A 507 36.08 -5.48 -7.40
C GLN A 507 35.93 -7.00 -7.52
N ASP A 508 36.59 -7.75 -6.65
CA ASP A 508 36.57 -9.21 -6.61
C ASP A 508 35.21 -9.79 -6.21
N LEU A 509 34.28 -8.96 -5.72
CA LEU A 509 32.94 -9.37 -5.32
C LEU A 509 31.87 -9.12 -6.39
N ILE A 510 32.18 -8.42 -7.48
CA ILE A 510 31.19 -8.04 -8.52
C ILE A 510 30.52 -9.27 -9.16
N TRP A 511 31.22 -10.41 -9.26
CA TRP A 511 30.64 -11.65 -9.80
C TRP A 511 29.40 -12.11 -9.01
N SER A 512 29.35 -11.85 -7.71
CA SER A 512 28.21 -12.23 -6.85
C SER A 512 26.95 -11.46 -7.21
N LEU A 513 27.11 -10.23 -7.70
CA LEU A 513 26.03 -9.36 -8.14
C LEU A 513 25.63 -9.64 -9.58
N ARG A 514 26.45 -10.26 -10.44
CA ARG A 514 26.09 -10.55 -11.85
C ARG A 514 25.08 -11.69 -12.02
N ARG A 515 24.79 -12.42 -10.94
CA ARG A 515 23.80 -13.51 -10.91
C ARG A 515 22.36 -12.98 -11.05
N PRO A 516 21.36 -13.85 -11.26
CA PRO A 516 19.97 -13.46 -11.12
C PRO A 516 19.73 -12.78 -9.76
N PHE A 517 18.92 -11.73 -9.73
CA PHE A 517 18.78 -10.86 -8.55
C PHE A 517 18.33 -11.62 -7.29
N ASP A 518 17.39 -12.54 -7.44
CA ASP A 518 16.89 -13.40 -6.36
C ASP A 518 17.98 -14.30 -5.74
N GLU A 519 18.93 -14.73 -6.56
CA GLU A 519 20.11 -15.50 -6.14
C GLU A 519 21.14 -14.62 -5.43
N SER A 520 21.40 -13.42 -5.96
CA SER A 520 22.28 -12.45 -5.29
C SER A 520 21.76 -12.08 -3.91
N VAL A 521 20.43 -11.88 -3.75
CA VAL A 521 19.80 -11.60 -2.46
C VAL A 521 20.05 -12.72 -1.46
N ILE A 522 19.83 -13.99 -1.82
CA ILE A 522 20.06 -15.09 -0.87
C ILE A 522 21.55 -15.31 -0.56
N LEU A 523 22.44 -15.12 -1.55
CA LEU A 523 23.89 -15.22 -1.34
C LEU A 523 24.41 -14.17 -0.36
N TRP A 524 24.04 -12.91 -0.60
CA TRP A 524 24.42 -11.80 0.27
C TRP A 524 23.77 -11.91 1.64
N HIS A 525 22.55 -12.47 1.75
CA HIS A 525 21.89 -12.72 3.03
C HIS A 525 22.72 -13.66 3.91
N ILE A 526 23.13 -14.80 3.33
CA ILE A 526 23.93 -15.81 4.03
C ILE A 526 25.32 -15.25 4.38
N ALA A 527 25.96 -14.53 3.45
CA ALA A 527 27.25 -13.89 3.70
C ALA A 527 27.17 -12.85 4.83
N THR A 528 26.10 -12.03 4.85
CA THR A 528 25.84 -11.06 5.91
C THR A 528 25.69 -11.72 7.27
N ASP A 529 24.96 -12.84 7.34
CA ASP A 529 24.79 -13.60 8.58
C ASP A 529 26.11 -14.28 9.03
N PHE A 530 26.99 -14.70 8.11
CA PHE A 530 28.35 -15.16 8.44
C PHE A 530 29.24 -14.04 9.01
N CYS A 531 29.27 -12.86 8.38
CA CYS A 531 30.00 -11.71 8.88
C CYS A 531 29.46 -11.27 10.25
N PHE A 532 28.14 -11.24 10.42
CA PHE A 532 27.48 -10.91 11.69
C PHE A 532 27.87 -11.88 12.81
N PHE A 533 28.00 -13.16 12.50
CA PHE A 533 28.39 -14.17 13.48
C PHE A 533 29.85 -14.00 13.95
N ARG A 534 30.75 -13.53 13.08
CA ARG A 534 32.18 -13.36 13.38
C ARG A 534 32.47 -12.06 14.13
N CYS A 535 31.82 -10.96 13.78
CA CYS A 535 32.05 -9.66 14.40
C CYS A 535 31.32 -9.55 15.75
N LYS A 536 32.06 -9.17 16.81
CA LYS A 536 31.50 -8.99 18.17
C LYS A 536 31.29 -7.53 18.56
N ALA A 537 31.85 -6.58 17.80
CA ALA A 537 31.77 -5.16 18.09
C ALA A 537 30.59 -4.50 17.35
N TYR A 538 29.84 -3.66 18.08
CA TYR A 538 28.68 -2.84 17.67
C TYR A 538 27.74 -3.45 16.61
N PRO A 539 26.49 -3.82 16.96
CA PRO A 539 25.61 -4.43 15.98
C PRO A 539 25.24 -3.39 14.93
N HIS A 540 25.76 -3.54 13.70
CA HIS A 540 25.26 -2.85 12.52
C HIS A 540 23.91 -3.47 12.13
N GLU A 541 22.90 -3.25 12.98
CA GLU A 541 21.57 -3.89 12.89
C GLU A 541 20.91 -3.58 11.55
N ARG A 542 21.12 -2.37 10.99
CA ARG A 542 20.50 -1.93 9.73
C ARG A 542 20.80 -2.83 8.55
N ALA A 543 22.06 -3.23 8.36
CA ALA A 543 22.46 -4.12 7.27
C ALA A 543 21.77 -5.49 7.39
N ARG A 544 21.73 -6.04 8.60
CA ARG A 544 21.03 -7.30 8.89
C ARG A 544 19.52 -7.17 8.75
N GLU A 545 18.94 -6.03 9.13
CA GLU A 545 17.51 -5.74 8.98
C GLU A 545 17.06 -5.65 7.53
N MET A 546 17.86 -5.01 6.66
CA MET A 546 17.60 -4.96 5.22
C MET A 546 17.73 -6.34 4.58
N SER A 547 18.79 -7.06 4.94
CA SER A 547 19.05 -8.44 4.50
C SER A 547 17.88 -9.39 4.83
N ASN A 548 17.41 -9.35 6.07
CA ASN A 548 16.23 -10.10 6.52
C ASN A 548 14.93 -9.65 5.84
N TYR A 549 14.79 -8.36 5.52
CA TYR A 549 13.61 -7.83 4.84
C TYR A 549 13.55 -8.27 3.37
N LEU A 550 14.67 -8.22 2.63
CA LEU A 550 14.71 -8.68 1.24
C LEU A 550 14.54 -10.20 1.15
N THR A 551 15.05 -10.94 2.14
CA THR A 551 14.79 -12.39 2.27
C THR A 551 13.32 -12.68 2.60
N TYR A 552 12.67 -11.84 3.41
CA TYR A 552 11.22 -11.88 3.61
C TYR A 552 10.48 -11.71 2.28
N LEU A 553 10.84 -10.71 1.47
CA LEU A 553 10.23 -10.51 0.17
C LEU A 553 10.47 -11.73 -0.75
N LEU A 554 11.69 -12.25 -0.81
CA LEU A 554 12.05 -13.43 -1.61
C LEU A 554 11.16 -14.65 -1.31
N PHE A 555 10.91 -14.93 -0.02
CA PHE A 555 10.16 -16.12 0.39
C PHE A 555 8.65 -15.90 0.41
N VAL A 556 8.20 -14.72 0.84
CA VAL A 556 6.80 -14.47 1.20
C VAL A 556 6.04 -13.62 0.19
N LYS A 557 6.72 -12.63 -0.39
CA LYS A 557 6.16 -11.71 -1.39
C LYS A 557 7.07 -11.61 -2.62
N PRO A 558 7.36 -12.73 -3.30
CA PRO A 558 8.35 -12.78 -4.38
C PRO A 558 7.99 -11.84 -5.53
N GLU A 559 6.69 -11.62 -5.78
CA GLU A 559 6.18 -10.69 -6.78
C GLU A 559 6.62 -9.23 -6.52
N MET A 560 6.80 -8.85 -5.25
CA MET A 560 7.27 -7.51 -4.88
C MET A 560 8.80 -7.36 -4.95
N LEU A 561 9.56 -8.48 -4.89
CA LEU A 561 11.02 -8.42 -5.00
C LEU A 561 11.44 -8.15 -6.46
N LEU A 562 10.94 -8.97 -7.37
CA LEU A 562 11.14 -8.84 -8.81
C LEU A 562 10.16 -9.76 -9.53
N PRO A 563 9.54 -9.35 -10.65
CA PRO A 563 8.76 -10.26 -11.48
C PRO A 563 9.58 -11.51 -11.88
N GLY A 564 9.02 -12.70 -11.64
CA GLY A 564 9.69 -13.97 -11.95
C GLY A 564 10.65 -14.50 -10.87
N THR A 565 10.71 -13.88 -9.69
CA THR A 565 11.52 -14.33 -8.54
C THR A 565 11.27 -15.81 -8.19
N ARG A 566 12.34 -16.58 -8.03
CA ARG A 566 12.31 -18.02 -7.76
C ARG A 566 12.25 -18.31 -6.25
N CYS A 567 11.04 -18.52 -5.72
CA CYS A 567 10.85 -18.80 -4.29
C CYS A 567 11.46 -20.15 -3.81
N ASN A 568 11.75 -21.07 -4.73
CA ASN A 568 12.39 -22.35 -4.41
C ASN A 568 13.88 -22.22 -4.04
N LEU A 569 14.54 -21.09 -4.35
CA LEU A 569 15.92 -20.84 -3.95
C LEU A 569 16.08 -20.87 -2.43
N PHE A 570 15.12 -20.32 -1.70
CA PHE A 570 15.10 -20.35 -0.24
C PHE A 570 15.05 -21.79 0.30
N LYS A 571 14.22 -22.65 -0.33
CA LYS A 571 14.14 -24.08 0.03
C LYS A 571 15.45 -24.80 -0.30
N THR A 572 16.02 -24.51 -1.47
CA THR A 572 17.31 -25.07 -1.92
C THR A 572 18.44 -24.73 -0.96
N ALA A 573 18.54 -23.48 -0.52
CA ALA A 573 19.54 -23.06 0.47
C ALA A 573 19.34 -23.78 1.82
N ASN A 574 18.09 -23.97 2.27
CA ASN A 574 17.79 -24.75 3.47
C ASN A 574 18.18 -26.23 3.33
N ASP A 575 17.92 -26.84 2.17
CA ASP A 575 18.27 -28.23 1.91
C ASP A 575 19.80 -28.42 1.89
N GLU A 576 20.56 -27.46 1.35
CA GLU A 576 22.03 -27.43 1.41
C GLU A 576 22.53 -27.31 2.87
N LEU A 577 21.94 -26.43 3.68
CA LEU A 577 22.26 -26.31 5.10
C LEU A 577 21.96 -27.62 5.85
N GLU A 578 20.82 -28.27 5.55
CA GLU A 578 20.45 -29.55 6.12
C GLU A 578 21.46 -30.65 5.77
N ALA A 579 21.94 -30.67 4.51
CA ALA A 579 22.97 -31.60 4.08
C ALA A 579 24.30 -31.40 4.83
N ILE A 580 24.74 -30.15 5.00
CA ILE A 580 25.97 -29.83 5.76
C ILE A 580 25.86 -30.30 7.20
N VAL A 581 24.73 -30.00 7.87
CA VAL A 581 24.52 -30.43 9.27
C VAL A 581 24.40 -31.96 9.39
N LYS A 582 23.77 -32.64 8.43
CA LYS A 582 23.71 -34.12 8.40
C LYS A 582 25.08 -34.76 8.23
N GLN A 583 25.97 -34.19 7.41
CA GLN A 583 27.35 -34.68 7.27
C GLN A 583 28.08 -34.63 8.62
N VAL A 584 27.94 -33.53 9.35
CA VAL A 584 28.54 -33.35 10.68
C VAL A 584 27.96 -34.35 11.72
N LYS A 585 26.70 -34.77 11.57
CA LYS A 585 26.07 -35.79 12.42
C LYS A 585 26.67 -37.19 12.24
N GLY A 586 27.14 -37.53 11.04
CA GLY A 586 27.82 -38.80 10.74
C GLY A 586 29.22 -38.89 11.39
N ASP A 587 29.90 -37.75 11.53
CA ASP A 587 31.28 -37.62 11.98
C ASP A 587 31.39 -37.13 13.44
N LYS A 588 30.97 -37.97 14.39
CA LYS A 588 31.07 -37.68 15.84
C LYS A 588 32.48 -37.33 16.34
N LEU A 589 33.51 -37.79 15.65
CA LEU A 589 34.93 -37.54 15.99
C LEU A 589 35.39 -36.15 15.56
N SER A 590 34.94 -35.67 14.39
CA SER A 590 35.30 -34.36 13.83
C SER A 590 34.74 -33.23 14.68
N LEU A 591 33.51 -33.38 15.19
CA LEU A 591 32.86 -32.38 16.07
C LEU A 591 33.64 -32.09 17.36
N LYS A 592 34.32 -33.11 17.92
CA LYS A 592 35.19 -32.97 19.11
C LYS A 592 36.56 -32.36 18.79
N ALA A 593 37.08 -32.55 17.58
CA ALA A 593 38.34 -31.96 17.13
C ALA A 593 38.15 -30.49 16.72
N ILE A 594 37.05 -30.19 16.02
CA ILE A 594 36.64 -28.88 15.55
C ILE A 594 36.42 -27.89 16.70
N LEU A 595 35.70 -28.30 17.76
CA LEU A 595 35.43 -27.45 18.93
C LEU A 595 36.64 -27.26 19.86
N LYS A 596 37.79 -27.89 19.59
CA LYS A 596 39.03 -27.63 20.35
C LYS A 596 39.80 -26.40 19.84
N GLY A 597 39.47 -25.88 18.65
CA GLY A 597 40.22 -24.81 17.98
C GLY A 597 39.91 -23.38 18.45
N ASP A 598 38.69 -23.09 18.90
CA ASP A 598 38.26 -21.78 19.40
C ASP A 598 37.41 -21.98 20.65
N LYS A 599 37.67 -21.26 21.75
CA LYS A 599 36.99 -21.41 23.06
C LYS A 599 35.46 -21.50 22.90
N PRO A 600 34.85 -22.71 22.92
CA PRO A 600 33.40 -22.84 22.92
C PRO A 600 32.89 -22.52 24.32
N SER A 601 31.60 -22.20 24.44
CA SER A 601 30.93 -22.07 25.73
C SER A 601 31.25 -23.31 26.60
N GLN A 602 31.72 -23.08 27.84
CA GLN A 602 32.30 -24.11 28.72
C GLN A 602 31.35 -25.31 29.00
N ASP A 603 30.05 -25.16 28.73
CA ASP A 603 29.03 -26.18 28.93
C ASP A 603 29.02 -27.27 27.84
N ILE A 604 29.48 -26.97 26.62
CA ILE A 604 29.55 -27.94 25.51
C ILE A 604 30.70 -28.94 25.73
N LEU A 605 31.80 -28.46 26.35
CA LEU A 605 32.97 -29.27 26.68
C LEU A 605 32.75 -30.21 27.87
N LYS A 606 31.78 -29.91 28.76
CA LYS A 606 31.39 -30.78 29.90
C LYS A 606 30.43 -31.90 29.49
N GLY A 607 30.82 -32.65 28.45
CA GLY A 607 30.76 -34.12 28.40
C GLY A 607 29.44 -34.91 28.57
N SER A 608 28.26 -34.34 28.84
CA SER A 608 27.08 -35.14 29.21
C SER A 608 25.94 -35.19 28.18
N LYS A 609 25.86 -34.26 27.22
CA LYS A 609 24.81 -34.25 26.18
C LYS A 609 25.43 -34.16 24.78
N SER A 610 24.88 -34.90 23.81
CA SER A 610 25.27 -34.69 22.42
C SER A 610 24.84 -33.29 21.98
N PHE A 611 25.62 -32.59 21.16
CA PHE A 611 25.30 -31.23 20.69
C PHE A 611 23.94 -31.14 19.99
N ILE A 612 23.50 -32.22 19.34
CA ILE A 612 22.13 -32.35 18.80
C ILE A 612 21.07 -32.31 19.91
N GLN A 613 21.33 -32.95 21.05
CA GLN A 613 20.44 -32.92 22.21
C GLN A 613 20.41 -31.54 22.89
N PHE A 614 21.42 -30.70 22.67
CA PHE A 614 21.40 -29.28 23.01
C PHE A 614 20.52 -28.49 22.02
N LEU A 615 20.72 -28.67 20.70
CA LEU A 615 19.90 -28.00 19.67
C LEU A 615 18.42 -28.40 19.70
N THR A 616 18.10 -29.65 20.08
CA THR A 616 16.72 -30.15 20.22
C THR A 616 16.19 -30.04 21.66
N GLY A 617 16.97 -29.49 22.58
CA GLY A 617 16.59 -29.38 23.99
C GLY A 617 15.55 -28.30 24.23
N GLU A 618 14.50 -28.59 25.01
CA GLU A 618 13.44 -27.61 25.30
C GLU A 618 13.95 -26.35 26.03
N LYS A 619 15.08 -26.43 26.74
CA LYS A 619 15.63 -25.37 27.60
C LYS A 619 16.52 -24.33 26.91
N ALA A 620 17.02 -24.57 25.69
CA ALA A 620 17.90 -23.62 25.00
C ALA A 620 17.10 -22.41 24.44
N SER A 621 17.67 -21.21 24.50
CA SER A 621 17.07 -20.04 23.84
C SER A 621 17.16 -20.16 22.32
N GLN A 622 16.31 -19.46 21.56
CA GLN A 622 16.36 -19.50 20.09
C GLN A 622 17.72 -18.98 19.57
N ASP A 623 18.23 -17.93 20.19
CA ASP A 623 19.50 -17.29 19.79
C ASP A 623 20.70 -18.21 20.11
N GLU A 624 20.63 -19.02 21.17
CA GLU A 624 21.63 -20.05 21.48
C GLU A 624 21.67 -21.17 20.43
N VAL A 625 20.50 -21.58 19.93
CA VAL A 625 20.40 -22.59 18.86
C VAL A 625 20.93 -22.04 17.54
N GLU A 626 20.56 -20.81 17.17
CA GLU A 626 21.08 -20.13 15.98
C GLU A 626 22.60 -19.98 16.04
N LYS A 627 23.13 -19.55 17.19
CA LYS A 627 24.58 -19.42 17.41
C LYS A 627 25.30 -20.76 17.28
N GLY A 628 24.82 -21.80 17.96
CA GLY A 628 25.43 -23.14 17.92
C GLY A 628 25.37 -23.77 16.53
N LEU A 629 24.31 -23.49 15.77
CA LEU A 629 24.19 -23.92 14.38
C LEU A 629 25.20 -23.21 13.48
N MET A 630 25.36 -21.90 13.63
CA MET A 630 26.36 -21.12 12.90
C MET A 630 27.78 -21.58 13.22
N GLU A 631 28.09 -21.92 14.48
CA GLU A 631 29.37 -22.52 14.86
C GLU A 631 29.68 -23.80 14.06
N ILE A 632 28.69 -24.69 13.91
CA ILE A 632 28.86 -25.92 13.11
C ILE A 632 29.11 -25.59 11.64
N ILE A 633 28.24 -24.77 11.04
CA ILE A 633 28.30 -24.47 9.62
C ILE A 633 29.65 -23.81 9.30
N PHE A 634 30.01 -22.80 10.08
CA PHE A 634 31.27 -22.07 9.92
C PHE A 634 32.47 -23.03 9.97
N ALA A 635 32.52 -23.88 10.99
CA ALA A 635 33.65 -24.80 11.12
C ALA A 635 33.72 -25.83 9.99
N LYS A 636 32.57 -26.30 9.49
CA LYS A 636 32.53 -27.25 8.37
C LYS A 636 32.95 -26.60 7.06
N MET A 637 32.61 -25.32 6.86
CA MET A 637 33.03 -24.56 5.69
C MET A 637 34.55 -24.31 5.71
N LYS A 638 35.10 -23.92 6.87
CA LYS A 638 36.54 -23.75 7.06
C LYS A 638 37.33 -25.05 6.80
N GLU A 639 36.83 -26.19 7.28
CA GLU A 639 37.41 -27.50 6.98
C GLU A 639 37.46 -27.78 5.47
N ARG A 640 36.37 -27.48 4.73
CA ARG A 640 36.33 -27.68 3.28
C ARG A 640 37.33 -26.80 2.54
N GLU A 641 37.53 -25.57 3.01
CA GLU A 641 38.48 -24.62 2.44
C GLU A 641 39.93 -25.08 2.67
N GLU A 642 40.28 -25.51 3.88
CA GLU A 642 41.60 -26.05 4.19
C GLU A 642 41.90 -27.31 3.33
N VAL A 643 40.91 -28.20 3.16
CA VAL A 643 41.03 -29.38 2.29
C VAL A 643 41.18 -28.99 0.81
N ALA A 644 40.47 -27.97 0.33
CA ALA A 644 40.58 -27.47 -1.03
C ALA A 644 41.95 -26.84 -1.31
N SER A 645 42.50 -26.10 -0.34
CA SER A 645 43.85 -25.52 -0.40
C SER A 645 44.95 -26.58 -0.47
N CYS A 646 44.76 -27.73 0.21
CA CYS A 646 45.69 -28.86 0.17
C CYS A 646 45.62 -29.73 -1.09
N THR A 647 44.59 -29.57 -1.94
CA THR A 647 44.37 -30.40 -3.12
C THR A 647 44.65 -29.60 -4.39
N GLU A 648 45.92 -29.43 -4.77
CA GLU A 648 46.28 -28.90 -6.09
C GLU A 648 45.80 -29.88 -7.19
N LEU A 649 44.60 -29.65 -7.73
CA LEU A 649 44.18 -30.26 -8.99
C LEU A 649 44.48 -29.30 -10.16
N PRO A 650 44.84 -29.81 -11.34
CA PRO A 650 45.21 -28.98 -12.49
C PRO A 650 44.09 -27.99 -12.86
N LEU A 651 44.51 -26.81 -13.30
CA LEU A 651 43.70 -25.72 -13.83
C LEU A 651 42.87 -26.18 -15.04
N ASP A 652 41.70 -26.77 -14.80
CA ASP A 652 40.62 -26.79 -15.79
C ASP A 652 39.82 -25.49 -15.61
N ALA A 653 40.08 -24.53 -16.50
CA ALA A 653 39.56 -23.17 -16.52
C ALA A 653 38.05 -23.06 -16.84
N ASP A 654 37.24 -24.10 -16.58
CA ASP A 654 35.83 -24.15 -16.97
C ASP A 654 34.90 -24.75 -15.89
N LYS A 655 35.30 -24.70 -14.61
CA LYS A 655 34.34 -24.90 -13.53
C LYS A 655 33.51 -23.64 -13.36
N ASN A 656 32.34 -23.63 -13.99
CA ASN A 656 31.32 -22.61 -13.81
C ASN A 656 31.08 -22.37 -12.30
N PRO A 657 31.36 -21.18 -11.74
CA PRO A 657 31.12 -20.89 -10.32
C PRO A 657 29.65 -21.05 -9.91
N ALA A 658 28.73 -21.19 -10.87
CA ALA A 658 27.35 -21.59 -10.63
C ALA A 658 27.16 -23.06 -10.17
N ALA A 659 28.17 -23.93 -10.34
CA ALA A 659 28.10 -25.34 -9.98
C ALA A 659 28.48 -25.64 -8.51
N GLU A 660 29.12 -24.70 -7.83
CA GLU A 660 29.40 -24.79 -6.39
C GLU A 660 28.21 -24.18 -5.63
N GLY A 661 27.53 -24.96 -4.80
CA GLY A 661 26.25 -24.62 -4.17
C GLY A 661 26.18 -23.24 -3.48
N LEU A 662 24.96 -22.78 -3.19
CA LEU A 662 24.67 -21.44 -2.66
C LEU A 662 25.49 -21.12 -1.39
N ILE A 663 25.63 -22.09 -0.48
CA ILE A 663 26.37 -21.88 0.78
C ILE A 663 27.87 -21.64 0.53
N ASN A 664 28.46 -22.32 -0.46
CA ASN A 664 29.89 -22.16 -0.80
C ASN A 664 30.17 -20.80 -1.43
N ASN A 665 29.29 -20.34 -2.31
CA ASN A 665 29.41 -19.00 -2.90
C ASN A 665 29.23 -17.91 -1.85
N ALA A 666 28.27 -18.06 -0.93
CA ALA A 666 28.09 -17.13 0.18
C ALA A 666 29.30 -17.09 1.12
N TRP A 667 29.96 -18.23 1.35
CA TRP A 667 31.20 -18.31 2.12
C TRP A 667 32.35 -17.51 1.48
N LYS A 668 32.55 -17.64 0.17
CA LYS A 668 33.58 -16.86 -0.55
C LYS A 668 33.34 -15.35 -0.41
N ILE A 669 32.09 -14.92 -0.45
CA ILE A 669 31.73 -13.52 -0.24
C ILE A 669 32.06 -13.09 1.19
N SER A 670 31.70 -13.90 2.19
CA SER A 670 31.99 -13.55 3.58
C SER A 670 33.48 -13.50 3.89
N GLU A 671 34.29 -14.40 3.33
CA GLU A 671 35.75 -14.39 3.56
C GLU A 671 36.40 -13.15 2.94
N ALA A 672 36.01 -12.76 1.72
CA ALA A 672 36.49 -11.53 1.10
C ALA A 672 36.09 -10.29 1.92
N LEU A 673 34.87 -10.26 2.47
CA LEU A 673 34.42 -9.17 3.35
C LEU A 673 35.17 -9.16 4.70
N LEU A 674 35.39 -10.33 5.30
CA LEU A 674 36.10 -10.48 6.57
C LEU A 674 37.61 -10.22 6.45
N ALA A 675 38.16 -10.28 5.24
CA ALA A 675 39.54 -9.89 4.94
C ALA A 675 39.76 -8.37 4.95
N ILE A 676 38.69 -7.57 5.05
CA ILE A 676 38.80 -6.11 5.19
C ILE A 676 39.26 -5.79 6.62
N ASP A 677 40.46 -5.21 6.76
CA ASP A 677 41.10 -4.92 8.06
C ASP A 677 40.26 -4.02 9.01
N ASP A 678 39.31 -3.24 8.47
CA ASP A 678 38.42 -2.36 9.21
C ASP A 678 36.97 -2.87 9.20
N GLU A 679 36.49 -3.35 10.36
CA GLU A 679 35.11 -3.83 10.54
C GLU A 679 34.07 -2.76 10.17
N SER A 680 34.34 -1.47 10.45
CA SER A 680 33.44 -0.37 10.08
C SER A 680 33.36 -0.22 8.56
N LYS A 681 34.49 -0.29 7.87
CA LYS A 681 34.55 -0.28 6.40
C LYS A 681 33.78 -1.46 5.82
N MET A 682 33.97 -2.68 6.35
CA MET A 682 33.23 -3.88 5.93
C MET A 682 31.72 -3.67 6.05
N TRP A 683 31.23 -3.26 7.22
CA TRP A 683 29.79 -3.06 7.43
C TRP A 683 29.23 -1.94 6.56
N ASN A 684 30.00 -0.88 6.30
CA ASN A 684 29.62 0.15 5.35
C ASN A 684 29.50 -0.40 3.91
N VAL A 685 30.34 -1.36 3.50
CA VAL A 685 30.21 -2.05 2.19
C VAL A 685 28.91 -2.86 2.16
N ILE A 686 28.68 -3.71 3.17
CA ILE A 686 27.49 -4.56 3.26
C ILE A 686 26.21 -3.71 3.26
N GLU A 687 26.18 -2.64 4.07
CA GLU A 687 25.05 -1.72 4.14
C GLU A 687 24.77 -1.05 2.79
N GLY A 688 25.81 -0.54 2.10
CA GLY A 688 25.67 0.09 0.79
C GLY A 688 25.10 -0.85 -0.27
N VAL A 689 25.58 -2.11 -0.30
CA VAL A 689 25.04 -3.13 -1.23
C VAL A 689 23.56 -3.39 -0.95
N TRP A 690 23.17 -3.51 0.32
CA TRP A 690 21.76 -3.71 0.67
C TRP A 690 20.86 -2.52 0.33
N VAL A 691 21.34 -1.29 0.52
CA VAL A 691 20.59 -0.08 0.11
C VAL A 691 20.37 -0.08 -1.41
N GLU A 692 21.41 -0.42 -2.19
CA GLU A 692 21.30 -0.53 -3.65
C GLU A 692 20.31 -1.62 -4.07
N MET A 693 20.41 -2.84 -3.50
CA MET A 693 19.44 -3.92 -3.78
C MET A 693 18.00 -3.54 -3.42
N LEU A 694 17.81 -2.79 -2.34
CA LEU A 694 16.51 -2.35 -1.89
C LEU A 694 15.91 -1.30 -2.85
N CYS A 695 16.72 -0.35 -3.32
CA CYS A 695 16.31 0.63 -4.34
C CYS A 695 16.04 -0.03 -5.69
N PHE A 696 16.88 -0.99 -6.08
CA PHE A 696 16.73 -1.78 -7.29
C PHE A 696 15.41 -2.56 -7.30
N SER A 697 15.08 -3.22 -6.19
CA SER A 697 13.82 -3.95 -5.99
C SER A 697 12.61 -2.99 -6.05
N ALA A 698 12.66 -1.88 -5.29
CA ALA A 698 11.57 -0.93 -5.21
C ALA A 698 11.22 -0.30 -6.57
N SER A 699 12.22 0.08 -7.37
CA SER A 699 12.02 0.66 -8.71
C SER A 699 11.45 -0.33 -9.74
N ARG A 700 11.46 -1.64 -9.45
CA ARG A 700 11.04 -2.70 -10.39
C ARG A 700 9.75 -3.43 -9.96
N CYS A 701 9.17 -3.02 -8.84
CA CYS A 701 7.90 -3.52 -8.37
C CYS A 701 6.74 -2.78 -9.07
N ARG A 702 5.66 -3.50 -9.38
CA ARG A 702 4.45 -2.92 -9.98
C ARG A 702 3.68 -2.08 -8.96
N GLY A 703 3.15 -0.94 -9.39
CA GLY A 703 2.26 -0.09 -8.62
C GLY A 703 1.07 -0.84 -8.03
N TYR A 704 0.52 -1.80 -8.79
CA TYR A 704 -0.54 -2.71 -8.31
C TYR A 704 -0.18 -3.44 -7.01
N LEU A 705 1.05 -3.94 -6.91
CA LEU A 705 1.49 -4.71 -5.74
C LEU A 705 1.69 -3.81 -4.52
N HIS A 706 2.16 -2.57 -4.75
CA HIS A 706 2.17 -1.54 -3.73
C HIS A 706 0.75 -1.22 -3.25
N ALA A 707 -0.21 -1.08 -4.15
CA ALA A 707 -1.63 -0.84 -3.81
C ALA A 707 -2.19 -1.97 -2.94
N LYS A 708 -1.96 -3.21 -3.36
CA LYS A 708 -2.37 -4.43 -2.65
C LYS A 708 -1.77 -4.52 -1.25
N SER A 709 -0.53 -4.08 -1.06
CA SER A 709 0.16 -4.11 0.23
C SER A 709 -0.49 -3.21 1.28
N LEU A 710 -1.12 -2.10 0.87
CA LEU A 710 -1.76 -1.14 1.77
C LEU A 710 -2.92 -1.78 2.56
N GLY A 711 -3.68 -2.70 1.95
CA GLY A 711 -4.78 -3.41 2.60
C GLY A 711 -4.35 -4.33 3.76
N SER A 712 -3.04 -4.56 3.92
CA SER A 712 -2.42 -5.41 4.95
C SER A 712 -1.53 -4.63 5.94
N GLY A 713 -1.59 -3.29 5.96
CA GLY A 713 -0.80 -2.45 6.85
C GLY A 713 0.43 -1.78 6.23
N GLY A 714 0.58 -1.87 4.90
CA GLY A 714 1.72 -1.31 4.17
C GLY A 714 2.97 -2.18 4.21
N GLU A 715 3.96 -1.83 3.39
CA GLU A 715 5.25 -2.52 3.27
C GLU A 715 6.38 -1.49 3.18
N LEU A 716 7.54 -1.77 3.77
CA LEU A 716 8.71 -0.88 3.69
C LEU A 716 9.07 -0.56 2.23
N LEU A 717 9.03 -1.56 1.35
CA LEU A 717 9.30 -1.39 -0.07
C LEU A 717 8.38 -0.35 -0.72
N THR A 718 7.14 -0.22 -0.26
CA THR A 718 6.18 0.79 -0.76
C THR A 718 6.57 2.21 -0.34
N TYR A 719 7.13 2.38 0.86
CA TYR A 719 7.68 3.68 1.29
C TYR A 719 8.91 4.06 0.47
N ILE A 720 9.81 3.10 0.26
CA ILE A 720 11.04 3.29 -0.52
C ILE A 720 10.72 3.58 -1.98
N TRP A 721 9.79 2.85 -2.58
CA TRP A 721 9.33 3.10 -3.95
C TRP A 721 8.74 4.50 -4.11
N LEU A 722 7.88 4.93 -3.18
CA LEU A 722 7.30 6.28 -3.23
C LEU A 722 8.36 7.35 -3.00
N LEU A 723 9.30 7.13 -2.07
CA LEU A 723 10.46 7.98 -1.85
C LEU A 723 11.30 8.14 -3.12
N LEU A 724 11.63 7.04 -3.79
CA LEU A 724 12.40 7.04 -5.04
C LEU A 724 11.70 7.89 -6.10
N SER A 725 10.40 7.68 -6.30
CA SER A 725 9.60 8.48 -7.23
C SER A 725 9.61 9.98 -6.88
N HIS A 726 9.44 10.32 -5.59
CA HIS A 726 9.49 11.71 -5.13
C HIS A 726 10.88 12.34 -5.22
N MET A 727 11.93 11.52 -5.17
CA MET A 727 13.32 11.89 -5.38
C MET A 727 13.72 11.87 -6.87
N GLY A 728 12.75 11.79 -7.78
CA GLY A 728 12.98 11.85 -9.23
C GLY A 728 13.63 10.59 -9.82
N MET A 729 13.66 9.48 -9.09
CA MET A 729 14.15 8.21 -9.62
C MET A 729 13.10 7.55 -10.52
N GLU A 730 13.58 6.85 -11.53
CA GLU A 730 12.76 6.10 -12.47
C GLU A 730 12.07 4.91 -11.78
N THR A 731 10.80 4.71 -12.09
CA THR A 731 9.94 3.62 -11.64
C THR A 731 9.66 2.64 -12.78
N LEU A 732 9.07 1.48 -12.47
CA LEU A 732 8.82 0.42 -13.45
C LEU A 732 8.03 0.88 -14.70
N PRO A 733 6.95 1.68 -14.60
CA PRO A 733 6.23 2.16 -15.78
C PRO A 733 7.10 2.92 -16.77
N GLU A 734 7.95 3.82 -16.26
CA GLU A 734 8.85 4.65 -17.06
C GLU A 734 9.90 3.79 -17.77
N ARG A 735 10.40 2.74 -17.10
CA ARG A 735 11.31 1.74 -17.68
C ARG A 735 10.69 0.95 -18.83
N LEU A 736 9.45 0.53 -18.67
CA LEU A 736 8.74 -0.23 -19.70
C LEU A 736 8.55 0.64 -20.95
N GLN A 737 8.17 1.90 -20.77
CA GLN A 737 8.04 2.87 -21.86
C GLN A 737 9.37 3.12 -22.58
N ARG A 738 10.49 3.23 -21.85
CA ARG A 738 11.84 3.33 -22.45
C ARG A 738 12.15 2.14 -23.36
N THR A 739 11.87 0.93 -22.90
CA THR A 739 12.20 -0.31 -23.65
C THR A 739 11.36 -0.44 -24.93
N GLU A 740 10.09 -0.04 -24.88
CA GLU A 740 9.20 -0.03 -26.05
C GLU A 740 9.71 0.94 -27.12
N LEU A 741 10.08 2.17 -26.75
CA LEU A 741 10.64 3.17 -27.66
C LEU A 741 11.97 2.72 -28.30
N SER A 742 12.86 2.10 -27.52
CA SER A 742 14.12 1.55 -28.05
C SER A 742 13.90 0.41 -29.05
N THR A 743 12.81 -0.35 -28.91
CA THR A 743 12.47 -1.46 -29.82
C THR A 743 11.83 -0.97 -31.12
N GLU A 744 11.07 0.12 -31.08
CA GLU A 744 10.50 0.76 -32.27
C GLU A 744 11.58 1.47 -33.12
N GLU A 745 12.55 2.13 -32.48
CA GLU A 745 13.71 2.73 -33.18
C GLU A 745 14.69 1.67 -33.71
N GLY A 746 14.86 0.55 -33.00
CA GLY A 746 15.73 -0.56 -33.40
C GLY A 746 15.22 -1.41 -34.57
N ASN A 747 13.94 -1.33 -34.92
CA ASN A 747 13.38 -2.07 -36.06
C ASN A 747 13.73 -1.47 -37.44
N ALA A 748 14.55 -0.40 -37.49
CA ALA A 748 15.19 0.06 -38.72
C ALA A 748 16.52 -0.65 -39.05
N SER A 749 17.06 -1.52 -38.19
CA SER A 749 18.27 -2.30 -38.51
C SER A 749 18.53 -3.46 -37.55
N ILE A 750 18.31 -4.69 -38.04
CA ILE A 750 18.86 -6.03 -37.69
C ILE A 750 19.03 -6.39 -36.18
N PRO A 751 18.50 -7.54 -35.71
CA PRO A 751 18.38 -7.86 -34.28
C PRO A 751 19.63 -8.50 -33.67
N PRO A 752 19.77 -8.48 -32.33
CA PRO A 752 20.49 -9.51 -31.59
C PRO A 752 19.53 -10.43 -30.81
N SER A 753 19.68 -11.73 -31.08
CA SER A 753 19.23 -12.89 -30.29
C SER A 753 19.76 -12.80 -28.85
N THR A 754 19.03 -13.08 -27.76
CA THR A 754 18.61 -14.39 -27.21
C THR A 754 17.99 -14.05 -25.83
N SER A 755 16.78 -14.44 -25.44
CA SER A 755 16.48 -15.76 -24.87
C SER A 755 14.97 -16.00 -24.77
N GLN A 756 14.61 -17.27 -24.94
CA GLN A 756 13.26 -17.77 -25.19
C GLN A 756 12.43 -17.85 -23.92
N ILE A 757 11.22 -17.28 -23.98
CA ILE A 757 10.09 -17.60 -23.08
C ILE A 757 9.22 -18.64 -23.79
N PRO A 758 8.96 -19.83 -23.22
CA PRO A 758 7.90 -20.68 -23.72
C PRO A 758 6.58 -20.41 -22.96
N GLY A 759 5.61 -19.86 -23.69
CA GLY A 759 4.21 -20.29 -23.64
C GLY A 759 3.29 -19.67 -22.58
N SER A 760 2.54 -18.63 -22.98
CA SER A 760 1.08 -18.64 -22.82
C SER A 760 0.43 -17.96 -24.04
N LYS A 761 -0.10 -18.79 -24.94
CA LYS A 761 -1.11 -18.33 -25.90
C LYS A 761 -2.43 -18.37 -25.15
N ASP A 762 -3.04 -17.21 -24.94
CA ASP A 762 -4.48 -16.96 -25.13
C ASP A 762 -4.86 -15.58 -24.56
N ALA A 763 -4.78 -14.56 -25.41
CA ALA A 763 -5.60 -13.34 -25.32
C ALA A 763 -5.70 -12.72 -26.72
N PRO A 764 -6.90 -12.30 -27.21
CA PRO A 764 -7.07 -11.83 -28.58
C PRO A 764 -6.58 -10.39 -28.74
N PRO A 765 -6.04 -10.01 -29.91
CA PRO A 765 -5.62 -8.63 -30.16
C PRO A 765 -6.83 -7.72 -30.41
N PHE A 766 -6.79 -6.55 -29.78
CA PHE A 766 -7.71 -5.43 -29.99
C PHE A 766 -7.75 -5.04 -31.48
N ARG A 767 -8.89 -5.28 -32.14
CA ARG A 767 -9.14 -4.85 -33.51
C ARG A 767 -9.65 -3.41 -33.51
N ARG A 768 -8.79 -2.44 -33.88
CA ARG A 768 -9.20 -1.06 -34.23
C ARG A 768 -10.06 -1.10 -35.49
N SER A 769 -11.37 -0.91 -35.35
CA SER A 769 -12.29 -0.71 -36.48
C SER A 769 -12.08 0.68 -37.08
N ARG A 770 -11.47 0.75 -38.27
CA ARG A 770 -11.45 1.95 -39.11
C ARG A 770 -12.59 1.81 -40.12
N LEU A 771 -13.64 2.60 -39.95
CA LEU A 771 -14.68 2.85 -40.94
C LEU A 771 -14.05 3.62 -42.10
N HIS A 772 -14.19 3.16 -43.35
CA HIS A 772 -14.51 3.98 -44.52
C HIS A 772 -14.76 3.10 -45.78
N ASP A 773 -15.84 3.46 -46.47
CA ASP A 773 -16.18 3.26 -47.89
C ASP A 773 -16.24 1.86 -48.50
N THR A 774 -17.48 1.37 -48.68
CA THR A 774 -17.84 0.41 -49.72
C THR A 774 -18.79 1.08 -50.71
N GLY A 775 -18.26 1.37 -51.89
CA GLY A 775 -19.02 1.79 -53.06
C GLY A 775 -18.44 1.10 -54.30
N ALA A 776 -19.33 0.47 -55.06
CA ALA A 776 -19.17 -0.07 -56.42
C ALA A 776 -18.76 -1.56 -56.59
N ARG A 777 -19.81 -2.34 -56.90
CA ARG A 777 -19.97 -3.13 -58.13
C ARG A 777 -18.83 -4.09 -58.55
N ASN A 778 -19.13 -5.39 -58.56
CA ASN A 778 -19.60 -6.04 -59.79
C ASN A 778 -19.98 -7.51 -59.56
N THR A 779 -21.07 -7.87 -60.21
CA THR A 779 -21.63 -9.20 -60.39
C THR A 779 -20.87 -9.99 -61.46
N THR A 780 -21.11 -11.30 -61.45
CA THR A 780 -21.01 -12.33 -62.49
C THR A 780 -19.66 -13.02 -62.78
N SER A 781 -19.77 -14.36 -62.66
CA SER A 781 -18.94 -15.49 -63.09
C SER A 781 -17.55 -15.65 -62.50
#